data_AF-A0A7Y6PM28-F1
#
_entry.id   AF-A0A7Y6PM28-F1
#
_cell.length_a   1.000
_cell.length_b   1.000
_cell.length_c   1.000
_cell.angle_alpha   90.00
_cell.angle_beta   90.00
_cell.angle_gamma   90.00
#
_symmetry.space_group_name_H-M   'P 1'
#
loop_
_entity.id
_entity.type
_entity.pdbx_description
1 polymer ?
#
loop_
_entity_poly.entity_id
_entity_poly.type
_entity_poly.pdbx_seq_one_letter_code
_entity_poly.pdbx_strand_id
1 'polypeptide(L)'
;MPSTALLAAARNALAAGLPDGCIDTAAIVNADPSATADERAQGAILAARGAMTKELWSDALVWLERAGGRDAEVAAYCSWIHIQRGDKEAARVDAERAVGRLPADAAWYRAQTLSALDRRADAYATLAMFVEDKELGPSALRQRGTWRLQDGNRDEGLADLVAAARLGDLVAAARLHDEGALPDEPEPKLAYANSLAHSDIGAATGVVDGLLARTTLAPALRAKLLRDRAVFASVAGRRGEAVDFYKAAIALTPDDRELVALTGRALYNANLDDESLEILERAHAMAATDADGRLDAKIDEYLGDLHFVAQRPDKAVEHYRRSLARCPRKLALMSRCAQALETIGNADEAAALRFSAAVAGDEQSIEACDQDGVELPARLLDNGSAGLGRFGNPAVMAETLERAAELWLAESRASGDFCARHAAIALSNRAYALSLAHQMKLGDFRDAAVESARRAVEMRPGFRDGWNNYGNQLIANRQFDEALAAFDRAAWCDPRYAGAHYGKADAYRRKGDGEGTVAALKRAAEIGYEEASRQRDIHFRLARAYHALGKFETAEHEYRRTTELQGDEDYTAADALPQIATLVATGAAAYEPAPYRRYGLRPSTWHVAQTIAARVQLAAEPDEALREKLAEVIEEVIAEAGEIAHHEAAVFSGRFLEIAVVTDPDGMPYSDELPHSAFAALEAAVDAVHAIAPIVEAVGYNAIGLSDRDPGEQWSIATQPVPDAGPAPTYYVAFWPFAFAPQ
;
A
#
# COMPACT_ATOMS: atom_id res chain seq x y z
N MET A 1 -8.29 -16.07 19.39
CA MET A 1 -9.06 -15.30 20.39
C MET A 1 -10.25 -16.14 20.82
N PRO A 2 -10.73 -16.03 22.06
CA PRO A 2 -11.95 -16.73 22.48
C PRO A 2 -13.17 -16.23 21.69
N SER A 3 -14.13 -17.11 21.40
CA SER A 3 -15.36 -16.82 20.64
C SER A 3 -16.15 -15.63 21.19
N THR A 4 -16.18 -15.47 22.51
CA THR A 4 -16.81 -14.32 23.18
C THR A 4 -16.20 -12.96 22.79
N ALA A 5 -14.87 -12.89 22.64
CA ALA A 5 -14.18 -11.67 22.23
C ALA A 5 -14.42 -11.36 20.74
N LEU A 6 -14.46 -12.40 19.89
CA LEU A 6 -14.77 -12.26 18.46
C LEU A 6 -16.22 -11.82 18.24
N LEU A 7 -17.18 -12.35 19.01
CA LEU A 7 -18.58 -11.90 18.97
C LEU A 7 -18.72 -10.43 19.41
N ALA A 8 -17.98 -10.01 20.43
CA ALA A 8 -17.95 -8.61 20.86
C ALA A 8 -17.35 -7.71 19.75
N ALA A 9 -16.26 -8.14 19.12
CA ALA A 9 -15.64 -7.42 18.00
C ALA A 9 -16.60 -7.30 16.80
N ALA A 10 -17.32 -8.36 16.46
CA ALA A 10 -18.32 -8.35 15.40
C ALA A 10 -19.49 -7.40 15.70
N ARG A 11 -19.98 -7.35 16.96
CA ARG A 11 -20.99 -6.37 17.39
C ARG A 11 -20.50 -4.94 17.26
N ASN A 12 -19.26 -4.69 17.69
CA ASN A 12 -18.65 -3.36 17.59
C ASN A 12 -18.45 -2.93 16.14
N ALA A 13 -18.05 -3.85 15.25
CA ALA A 13 -17.96 -3.59 13.82
C ALA A 13 -19.33 -3.22 13.22
N LEU A 14 -20.39 -3.96 13.58
CA LEU A 14 -21.75 -3.65 13.14
C LEU A 14 -22.23 -2.28 13.64
N ALA A 15 -22.01 -1.99 14.92
CA ALA A 15 -22.35 -0.69 15.52
C ALA A 15 -21.56 0.48 14.91
N ALA A 16 -20.34 0.22 14.45
CA ALA A 16 -19.49 1.19 13.77
C ALA A 16 -19.81 1.35 12.27
N GLY A 17 -20.81 0.65 11.74
CA GLY A 17 -21.14 0.69 10.31
C GLY A 17 -20.11 0.02 9.40
N LEU A 18 -19.39 -0.98 9.92
CA LEU A 18 -18.40 -1.78 9.19
C LEU A 18 -18.94 -3.21 8.93
N PRO A 19 -19.82 -3.37 7.92
CA PRO A 19 -20.52 -4.63 7.70
C PRO A 19 -19.61 -5.78 7.28
N ASP A 20 -18.59 -5.54 6.47
CA ASP A 20 -17.64 -6.57 6.05
C ASP A 20 -16.82 -7.09 7.23
N GLY A 21 -16.34 -6.17 8.09
CA GLY A 21 -15.67 -6.54 9.33
C GLY A 21 -16.56 -7.33 10.29
N CYS A 22 -17.87 -7.03 10.33
CA CYS A 22 -18.84 -7.80 11.09
C CYS A 22 -19.00 -9.22 10.53
N ILE A 23 -19.24 -9.34 9.21
CA ILE A 23 -19.43 -10.63 8.51
C ILE A 23 -18.21 -11.52 8.70
N ASP A 24 -17.01 -11.01 8.40
CA ASP A 24 -15.77 -11.78 8.45
C ASP A 24 -15.48 -12.27 9.87
N THR A 25 -15.60 -11.37 10.86
CA THR A 25 -15.32 -11.71 12.27
C THR A 25 -16.35 -12.71 12.81
N ALA A 26 -17.62 -12.56 12.45
CA ALA A 26 -18.69 -13.44 12.90
C ALA A 26 -18.66 -14.81 12.20
N ALA A 27 -18.22 -14.86 10.94
CA ALA A 27 -18.00 -16.09 10.19
C ALA A 27 -16.93 -16.98 10.84
N ILE A 28 -15.87 -16.38 11.39
CA ILE A 28 -14.82 -17.10 12.13
C ILE A 28 -15.43 -17.84 13.32
N VAL A 29 -16.28 -17.18 14.11
CA VAL A 29 -16.93 -17.81 15.27
C VAL A 29 -17.87 -18.92 14.84
N ASN A 30 -18.63 -18.73 13.76
CA ASN A 30 -19.55 -19.75 13.26
C ASN A 30 -18.80 -21.01 12.76
N ALA A 31 -17.61 -20.83 12.18
CA ALA A 31 -16.76 -21.92 11.68
C ALA A 31 -15.89 -22.60 12.76
N ASP A 32 -15.78 -22.02 13.96
CA ASP A 32 -14.94 -22.54 15.03
C ASP A 32 -15.57 -23.81 15.66
N PRO A 33 -14.92 -24.99 15.55
CA PRO A 33 -15.42 -26.23 16.14
C PRO A 33 -15.37 -26.24 17.68
N SER A 34 -14.59 -25.35 18.29
CA SER A 34 -14.53 -25.18 19.75
C SER A 34 -15.62 -24.26 20.31
N ALA A 35 -16.32 -23.51 19.45
CA ALA A 35 -17.42 -22.64 19.84
C ALA A 35 -18.67 -23.45 20.20
N THR A 36 -19.34 -23.02 21.27
CA THR A 36 -20.63 -23.59 21.68
C THR A 36 -21.69 -23.38 20.59
N ALA A 37 -22.77 -24.16 20.64
CA ALA A 37 -23.88 -24.01 19.69
C ALA A 37 -24.50 -22.60 19.74
N ASP A 38 -24.61 -22.01 20.94
CA ASP A 38 -25.14 -20.64 21.09
C ASP A 38 -24.17 -19.59 20.54
N GLU A 39 -22.86 -19.73 20.74
CA GLU A 39 -21.87 -18.80 20.16
C GLU A 39 -21.88 -18.86 18.63
N ARG A 40 -21.98 -20.06 18.05
CA ARG A 40 -22.10 -20.23 16.60
C ARG A 40 -23.40 -19.64 16.06
N ALA A 41 -24.50 -19.78 16.79
CA ALA A 41 -25.78 -19.16 16.46
C ALA A 41 -25.70 -17.62 16.50
N GLN A 42 -25.08 -17.06 17.54
CA GLN A 42 -24.85 -15.62 17.65
C GLN A 42 -23.95 -15.09 16.53
N GLY A 43 -22.91 -15.83 16.15
CA GLY A 43 -22.04 -15.50 15.02
C GLY A 43 -22.80 -15.49 13.69
N ALA A 44 -23.62 -16.51 13.44
CA ALA A 44 -24.47 -16.56 12.25
C ALA A 44 -25.46 -15.37 12.18
N ILE A 45 -26.12 -15.01 13.29
CA ILE A 45 -27.04 -13.86 13.33
C ILE A 45 -26.30 -12.54 13.08
N LEU A 46 -25.10 -12.35 13.65
CA LEU A 46 -24.31 -11.14 13.42
C LEU A 46 -23.84 -11.03 11.96
N ALA A 47 -23.38 -12.14 11.37
CA ALA A 47 -23.04 -12.18 9.94
C ALA A 47 -24.25 -11.86 9.06
N ALA A 48 -25.42 -12.44 9.37
CA ALA A 48 -26.67 -12.13 8.66
C ALA A 48 -27.01 -10.63 8.76
N ARG A 49 -26.89 -10.03 9.94
CA ARG A 49 -27.13 -8.60 10.14
C ARG A 49 -26.16 -7.71 9.38
N GLY A 50 -24.88 -8.10 9.29
CA GLY A 50 -23.90 -7.42 8.45
C GLY A 50 -24.21 -7.55 6.95
N ALA A 51 -24.73 -8.69 6.51
CA ALA A 51 -25.19 -8.87 5.13
C ALA A 51 -26.45 -8.03 4.84
N MET A 52 -27.39 -7.95 5.78
CA MET A 52 -28.60 -7.12 5.66
C MET A 52 -28.29 -5.64 5.51
N THR A 53 -27.29 -5.11 6.22
CA THR A 53 -26.87 -3.69 6.07
C THR A 53 -26.23 -3.40 4.71
N LYS A 54 -25.73 -4.43 4.02
CA LYS A 54 -25.24 -4.36 2.63
C LYS A 54 -26.30 -4.73 1.59
N GLU A 55 -27.55 -4.97 2.01
CA GLU A 55 -28.64 -5.43 1.15
C GLU A 55 -28.36 -6.78 0.45
N LEU A 56 -27.45 -7.59 1.02
CA LEU A 56 -27.12 -8.93 0.54
C LEU A 56 -28.14 -9.95 1.08
N TRP A 57 -29.39 -9.82 0.65
CA TRP A 57 -30.55 -10.54 1.18
C TRP A 57 -30.43 -12.06 1.12
N SER A 58 -29.91 -12.60 0.02
CA SER A 58 -29.73 -14.05 -0.15
C SER A 58 -28.66 -14.59 0.79
N ASP A 59 -27.54 -13.87 0.93
CA ASP A 59 -26.45 -14.27 1.81
C ASP A 59 -26.87 -14.20 3.28
N ALA A 60 -27.66 -13.19 3.65
CA ALA A 60 -28.23 -13.07 4.98
C ALA A 60 -29.09 -14.29 5.36
N LEU A 61 -29.91 -14.81 4.44
CA LEU A 61 -30.71 -16.03 4.69
C LEU A 61 -29.83 -17.26 4.89
N VAL A 62 -28.77 -17.43 4.08
CA VAL A 62 -27.81 -18.53 4.24
C VAL A 62 -27.16 -18.50 5.62
N TRP A 63 -26.84 -17.31 6.13
CA TRP A 63 -26.33 -17.16 7.48
C TRP A 63 -27.39 -17.51 8.54
N LEU A 64 -28.62 -17.04 8.39
CA LEU A 64 -29.71 -17.33 9.32
C LEU A 64 -30.06 -18.82 9.42
N GLU A 65 -29.97 -19.57 8.32
CA GLU A 65 -30.13 -21.03 8.32
C GLU A 65 -29.09 -21.75 9.21
N ARG A 66 -27.89 -21.16 9.35
CA ARG A 66 -26.80 -21.71 10.18
C ARG A 66 -26.96 -21.39 11.67
N ALA A 67 -27.91 -20.54 12.04
CA ALA A 67 -28.05 -20.01 13.40
C ALA A 67 -28.85 -20.91 14.38
N GLY A 68 -29.15 -22.16 14.02
CA GLY A 68 -30.14 -23.03 14.68
C GLY A 68 -30.28 -22.91 16.22
N GLY A 69 -31.52 -23.00 16.73
CA GLY A 69 -31.84 -22.90 18.16
C GLY A 69 -32.38 -21.54 18.63
N ARG A 70 -32.54 -20.57 17.72
CA ARG A 70 -33.11 -19.23 17.96
C ARG A 70 -34.30 -18.93 17.04
N ASP A 71 -35.20 -19.90 16.91
CA ASP A 71 -36.20 -19.94 15.83
C ASP A 71 -37.07 -18.68 15.74
N ALA A 72 -37.49 -18.09 16.87
CA ALA A 72 -38.32 -16.89 16.85
C ALA A 72 -37.54 -15.62 16.44
N GLU A 73 -36.30 -15.47 16.92
CA GLU A 73 -35.41 -14.35 16.57
C GLU A 73 -34.97 -14.44 15.10
N VAL A 74 -34.55 -15.63 14.67
CA VAL A 74 -34.18 -15.92 13.28
C VAL A 74 -35.35 -15.67 12.34
N ALA A 75 -36.55 -16.16 12.69
CA ALA A 75 -37.74 -15.93 11.89
C ALA A 75 -38.09 -14.44 11.77
N ALA A 76 -37.83 -13.63 12.80
CA ALA A 76 -38.06 -12.18 12.72
C ALA A 76 -37.18 -11.53 11.64
N TYR A 77 -35.89 -11.87 11.59
CA TYR A 77 -34.99 -11.36 10.55
C TYR A 77 -35.33 -11.92 9.16
N CYS A 78 -35.60 -13.23 9.03
CA CYS A 78 -36.04 -13.83 7.76
C CYS A 78 -37.29 -13.13 7.21
N SER A 79 -38.26 -12.85 8.07
CA SER A 79 -39.51 -12.20 7.67
C SER A 79 -39.27 -10.85 6.99
N TRP A 80 -38.33 -10.06 7.50
CA TRP A 80 -37.96 -8.77 6.91
C TRP A 80 -37.21 -8.93 5.60
N ILE A 81 -36.27 -9.89 5.54
CA ILE A 81 -35.52 -10.19 4.31
C ILE A 81 -36.47 -10.62 3.19
N HIS A 82 -37.49 -11.43 3.50
CA HIS A 82 -38.50 -11.84 2.52
C HIS A 82 -39.33 -10.65 2.01
N ILE A 83 -39.67 -9.68 2.87
CA ILE A 83 -40.29 -8.42 2.42
C ILE A 83 -39.39 -7.67 1.45
N GLN A 84 -38.09 -7.52 1.76
CA GLN A 84 -37.14 -6.83 0.88
C GLN A 84 -36.98 -7.53 -0.48
N ARG A 85 -37.13 -8.85 -0.51
CA ARG A 85 -37.12 -9.66 -1.74
C ARG A 85 -38.46 -9.68 -2.48
N GLY A 86 -39.51 -9.07 -1.93
CA GLY A 86 -40.86 -9.05 -2.50
C GLY A 86 -41.68 -10.34 -2.26
N ASP A 87 -41.18 -11.28 -1.46
CA ASP A 87 -41.86 -12.53 -1.13
C ASP A 87 -42.76 -12.36 0.11
N LYS A 88 -43.96 -11.82 -0.13
CA LYS A 88 -44.91 -11.52 0.95
C LYS A 88 -45.41 -12.76 1.68
N GLU A 89 -45.49 -13.90 1.01
CA GLU A 89 -46.03 -15.12 1.63
C GLU A 89 -45.01 -15.78 2.55
N ALA A 90 -43.74 -15.89 2.12
CA ALA A 90 -42.67 -16.34 3.01
C ALA A 90 -42.49 -15.38 4.20
N ALA A 91 -42.56 -14.06 3.94
CA ALA A 91 -42.51 -13.06 5.00
C ALA A 91 -43.63 -13.23 6.04
N ARG A 92 -44.86 -13.54 5.59
CA ARG A 92 -46.00 -13.78 6.48
C ARG A 92 -45.77 -15.00 7.37
N VAL A 93 -45.34 -16.11 6.79
CA VAL A 93 -45.06 -17.36 7.51
C VAL A 93 -43.99 -17.13 8.57
N ASP A 94 -42.89 -16.46 8.24
CA ASP A 94 -41.82 -16.21 9.20
C ASP A 94 -42.21 -15.20 10.28
N ALA A 95 -42.99 -14.16 9.95
CA ALA A 95 -43.51 -13.22 10.94
C ALA A 95 -44.45 -13.88 11.97
N GLU A 96 -45.21 -14.90 11.54
CA GLU A 96 -46.07 -15.72 12.41
C GLU A 96 -45.27 -16.68 13.29
N ARG A 97 -44.10 -17.16 12.82
CA ARG A 97 -43.16 -17.96 13.62
C ARG A 97 -42.39 -17.11 14.63
N ALA A 98 -42.19 -15.83 14.35
CA ALA A 98 -41.48 -14.88 15.19
C ALA A 98 -42.30 -14.36 16.39
N VAL A 99 -43.09 -15.21 17.05
CA VAL A 99 -43.94 -14.81 18.19
C VAL A 99 -43.26 -15.18 19.51
N GLY A 100 -43.25 -14.26 20.48
CA GLY A 100 -42.70 -14.48 21.82
C GLY A 100 -41.67 -13.43 22.21
N ARG A 101 -40.83 -13.72 23.21
CA ARG A 101 -39.82 -12.78 23.71
C ARG A 101 -38.68 -12.65 22.69
N LEU A 102 -38.72 -11.55 21.93
CA LEU A 102 -37.71 -11.19 20.93
C LEU A 102 -36.75 -10.14 21.50
N PRO A 103 -35.47 -10.15 21.09
CA PRO A 103 -34.59 -8.99 21.19
C PRO A 103 -35.23 -7.76 20.50
N ALA A 104 -34.94 -6.55 21.00
CA ALA A 104 -35.60 -5.32 20.55
C ALA A 104 -35.40 -5.03 19.05
N ASP A 105 -34.22 -5.35 18.50
CA ASP A 105 -33.91 -5.22 17.08
C ASP A 105 -34.66 -6.26 16.21
N ALA A 106 -34.77 -7.51 16.66
CA ALA A 106 -35.58 -8.53 16.00
C ALA A 106 -37.08 -8.17 16.04
N ALA A 107 -37.57 -7.67 17.19
CA ALA A 107 -38.93 -7.18 17.34
C ALA A 107 -39.22 -5.99 16.40
N TRP A 108 -38.24 -5.10 16.22
CA TRP A 108 -38.33 -4.00 15.24
C TRP A 108 -38.57 -4.53 13.83
N TYR A 109 -37.75 -5.47 13.35
CA TYR A 109 -37.91 -6.05 12.01
C TYR A 109 -39.26 -6.76 11.84
N ARG A 110 -39.68 -7.54 12.83
CA ARG A 110 -41.01 -8.17 12.80
C ARG A 110 -42.13 -7.13 12.72
N ALA A 111 -42.06 -6.05 13.49
CA ALA A 111 -43.08 -4.99 13.45
C ALA A 111 -43.15 -4.33 12.07
N GLN A 112 -41.99 -4.07 11.44
CA GLN A 112 -41.92 -3.54 10.09
C GLN A 112 -42.51 -4.51 9.06
N THR A 113 -42.19 -5.81 9.15
CA THR A 113 -42.77 -6.85 8.30
C THR A 113 -44.29 -6.89 8.44
N LEU A 114 -44.82 -6.97 9.66
CA LEU A 114 -46.26 -7.01 9.91
C LEU A 114 -46.96 -5.76 9.38
N SER A 115 -46.33 -4.60 9.51
CA SER A 115 -46.85 -3.37 8.91
C SER A 115 -46.87 -3.44 7.38
N ALA A 116 -45.83 -3.98 6.73
CA ALA A 116 -45.76 -4.13 5.28
C ALA A 116 -46.78 -5.14 4.73
N LEU A 117 -47.23 -6.07 5.58
CA LEU A 117 -48.30 -7.04 5.30
C LEU A 117 -49.70 -6.53 5.69
N ASP A 118 -49.85 -5.23 5.99
CA ASP A 118 -51.11 -4.61 6.40
C ASP A 118 -51.70 -5.16 7.71
N ARG A 119 -50.87 -5.78 8.56
CA ARG A 119 -51.24 -6.29 9.89
C ARG A 119 -50.88 -5.31 10.99
N ARG A 120 -51.46 -4.11 10.92
CA ARG A 120 -51.14 -2.97 11.81
C ARG A 120 -51.31 -3.27 13.30
N ALA A 121 -52.39 -3.95 13.70
CA ALA A 121 -52.63 -4.31 15.10
C ALA A 121 -51.51 -5.19 15.69
N ASP A 122 -51.04 -6.18 14.93
CA ASP A 122 -49.95 -7.06 15.35
C ASP A 122 -48.61 -6.32 15.37
N ALA A 123 -48.40 -5.39 14.45
CA ALA A 123 -47.23 -4.51 14.46
C ALA A 123 -47.19 -3.64 15.73
N TYR A 124 -48.34 -3.08 16.17
CA TYR A 124 -48.46 -2.31 17.41
C TYR A 124 -48.15 -3.15 18.65
N ALA A 125 -48.71 -4.35 18.71
CA ALA A 125 -48.43 -5.29 19.78
C ALA A 125 -46.94 -5.64 19.84
N THR A 126 -46.28 -5.81 18.69
CA THR A 126 -44.84 -6.10 18.62
C THR A 126 -43.99 -4.95 19.15
N LEU A 127 -44.28 -3.71 18.73
CA LEU A 127 -43.58 -2.53 19.23
C LEU A 127 -43.79 -2.32 20.74
N ALA A 128 -44.98 -2.68 21.25
CA ALA A 128 -45.29 -2.57 22.68
C ALA A 128 -44.35 -3.40 23.56
N MET A 129 -43.80 -4.50 23.05
CA MET A 129 -42.99 -5.45 23.82
C MET A 129 -41.65 -4.87 24.29
N PHE A 130 -41.19 -3.77 23.69
CA PHE A 130 -39.90 -3.15 24.02
C PHE A 130 -39.99 -1.64 24.21
N VAL A 131 -41.18 -1.11 24.51
CA VAL A 131 -41.36 0.31 24.89
C VAL A 131 -40.57 0.66 26.15
N GLU A 132 -40.38 -0.30 27.07
CA GLU A 132 -39.61 -0.12 28.31
C GLU A 132 -38.09 -0.20 28.09
N ASP A 133 -37.64 -0.52 26.87
CA ASP A 133 -36.22 -0.53 26.53
C ASP A 133 -35.68 0.90 26.51
N LYS A 134 -34.57 1.14 27.22
CA LYS A 134 -34.02 2.50 27.39
C LYS A 134 -33.48 3.09 26.09
N GLU A 135 -33.01 2.27 25.16
CA GLU A 135 -32.38 2.74 23.91
C GLU A 135 -33.40 2.82 22.79
N LEU A 136 -34.23 1.79 22.64
CA LEU A 136 -35.14 1.66 21.50
C LEU A 136 -36.60 2.02 21.82
N GLY A 137 -36.98 2.09 23.10
CA GLY A 137 -38.32 2.43 23.56
C GLY A 137 -38.88 3.75 23.00
N PRO A 138 -38.12 4.87 23.03
CA PRO A 138 -38.58 6.13 22.46
C PRO A 138 -38.86 6.04 20.94
N SER A 139 -37.99 5.35 20.21
CA SER A 139 -38.15 5.14 18.75
C SER A 139 -39.33 4.22 18.44
N ALA A 140 -39.56 3.19 19.26
CA ALA A 140 -40.71 2.30 19.15
C ALA A 140 -42.02 3.04 19.36
N LEU A 141 -42.10 3.85 20.42
CA LEU A 141 -43.24 4.73 20.71
C LEU A 141 -43.49 5.71 19.58
N ARG A 142 -42.44 6.38 19.07
CA ARG A 142 -42.55 7.29 17.94
C ARG A 142 -43.12 6.60 16.70
N GLN A 143 -42.59 5.43 16.36
CA GLN A 143 -43.01 4.67 15.19
C GLN A 143 -44.47 4.22 15.33
N ARG A 144 -44.83 3.66 16.49
CA ARG A 144 -46.19 3.22 16.80
C ARG A 144 -47.19 4.37 16.75
N GLY A 145 -46.84 5.50 17.37
CA GLY A 145 -47.66 6.71 17.37
C GLY A 145 -47.88 7.25 15.96
N THR A 146 -46.81 7.31 15.15
CA THR A 146 -46.86 7.73 13.74
C THR A 146 -47.82 6.88 12.91
N TRP A 147 -47.73 5.56 13.04
CA TRP A 147 -48.61 4.63 12.33
C TRP A 147 -50.07 4.73 12.79
N ARG A 148 -50.30 4.87 14.10
CA ARG A 148 -51.65 5.09 14.63
C ARG A 148 -52.30 6.36 14.09
N LEU A 149 -51.53 7.44 13.95
CA LEU A 149 -52.02 8.67 13.30
C LEU A 149 -52.40 8.42 11.82
N GLN A 150 -51.58 7.69 11.07
CA GLN A 150 -51.86 7.34 9.67
C GLN A 150 -53.13 6.49 9.53
N ASP A 151 -53.35 5.58 10.47
CA ASP A 151 -54.50 4.69 10.49
C ASP A 151 -55.77 5.36 11.08
N GLY A 152 -55.72 6.65 11.44
CA GLY A 152 -56.86 7.42 11.96
C GLY A 152 -57.09 7.32 13.48
N ASN A 153 -56.26 6.60 14.22
CA ASN A 153 -56.31 6.47 15.68
C ASN A 153 -55.59 7.64 16.36
N ARG A 154 -56.17 8.85 16.25
CA ARG A 154 -55.51 10.10 16.66
C ARG A 154 -55.10 10.11 18.14
N ASP A 155 -56.01 9.79 19.05
CA ASP A 155 -55.77 9.92 20.49
C ASP A 155 -54.66 8.99 21.00
N GLU A 156 -54.69 7.71 20.58
CA GLU A 156 -53.63 6.75 20.91
C GLU A 156 -52.30 7.12 20.26
N GLY A 157 -52.34 7.64 19.03
CA GLY A 157 -51.15 8.08 18.31
C GLY A 157 -50.46 9.25 19.00
N LEU A 158 -51.21 10.26 19.42
CA LEU A 158 -50.69 11.40 20.17
C LEU A 158 -50.18 10.97 21.55
N ALA A 159 -50.86 10.06 22.25
CA ALA A 159 -50.40 9.55 23.55
C ALA A 159 -49.02 8.87 23.47
N ASP A 160 -48.79 8.07 22.42
CA ASP A 160 -47.48 7.44 22.17
C ASP A 160 -46.39 8.48 21.87
N LEU A 161 -46.70 9.48 21.06
CA LEU A 161 -45.76 10.56 20.75
C LEU A 161 -45.42 11.39 21.99
N VAL A 162 -46.39 11.66 22.87
CA VAL A 162 -46.15 12.33 24.16
C VAL A 162 -45.23 11.49 25.04
N ALA A 163 -45.47 10.18 25.14
CA ALA A 163 -44.59 9.28 25.87
C ALA A 163 -43.16 9.29 25.30
N ALA A 164 -43.00 9.25 23.96
CA ALA A 164 -41.70 9.35 23.32
C ALA A 164 -41.00 10.71 23.60
N ALA A 165 -41.74 11.82 23.52
CA ALA A 165 -41.22 13.16 23.76
C ALA A 165 -40.79 13.37 25.23
N ARG A 166 -41.51 12.80 26.20
CA ARG A 166 -41.11 12.80 27.62
C ARG A 166 -39.78 12.07 27.84
N LEU A 167 -39.49 11.05 27.03
CA LEU A 167 -38.21 10.33 27.03
C LEU A 167 -37.11 11.05 26.22
N GLY A 168 -37.41 12.22 25.63
CA GLY A 168 -36.45 13.04 24.90
C GLY A 168 -36.39 12.80 23.40
N ASP A 169 -37.35 12.09 22.79
CA ASP A 169 -37.40 11.95 21.33
C ASP A 169 -37.78 13.29 20.67
N LEU A 170 -36.79 13.89 20.00
CA LEU A 170 -36.91 15.20 19.35
C LEU A 170 -37.91 15.19 18.19
N VAL A 171 -37.97 14.08 17.45
CA VAL A 171 -38.83 13.94 16.26
C VAL A 171 -40.29 13.80 16.70
N ALA A 172 -40.55 13.06 17.78
CA ALA A 172 -41.87 12.97 18.37
C ALA A 172 -42.34 14.34 18.89
N ALA A 173 -41.47 15.11 19.54
CA ALA A 173 -41.79 16.45 20.04
C ALA A 173 -42.09 17.45 18.90
N ALA A 174 -41.30 17.44 17.83
CA ALA A 174 -41.57 18.25 16.64
C ALA A 174 -42.91 17.90 16.00
N ARG A 175 -43.20 16.59 15.85
CA ARG A 175 -44.46 16.14 15.29
C ARG A 175 -45.67 16.51 16.16
N LEU A 176 -45.54 16.45 17.49
CA LEU A 176 -46.58 16.93 18.39
C LEU A 176 -46.85 18.43 18.21
N HIS A 177 -45.82 19.23 17.94
CA HIS A 177 -45.99 20.64 17.62
C HIS A 177 -46.75 20.84 16.31
N ASP A 178 -46.37 20.12 15.25
CA ASP A 178 -47.06 20.18 13.94
C ASP A 178 -48.54 19.78 14.03
N GLU A 179 -48.84 18.80 14.88
CA GLU A 179 -50.20 18.32 15.15
C GLU A 179 -50.99 19.23 16.11
N GLY A 180 -50.40 20.32 16.61
CA GLY A 180 -51.01 21.23 17.58
C GLY A 180 -51.28 20.59 18.96
N ALA A 181 -50.55 19.53 19.30
CA ALA A 181 -50.78 18.67 20.46
C ALA A 181 -49.58 18.60 21.43
N LEU A 182 -48.61 19.52 21.32
CA LEU A 182 -47.47 19.58 22.22
C LEU A 182 -47.92 19.94 23.65
N PRO A 183 -47.72 19.06 24.66
CA PRO A 183 -48.18 19.31 26.02
C PRO A 183 -47.37 20.43 26.69
N ASP A 184 -47.97 21.07 27.69
CA ASP A 184 -47.38 22.22 28.39
C ASP A 184 -46.31 21.84 29.45
N GLU A 185 -45.98 20.55 29.51
CA GLU A 185 -45.00 19.94 30.39
C GLU A 185 -43.56 20.32 30.00
N PRO A 186 -42.63 20.45 30.97
CA PRO A 186 -41.25 20.82 30.68
C PRO A 186 -40.52 19.86 29.75
N GLU A 187 -40.70 18.54 29.92
CA GLU A 187 -39.91 17.53 29.22
C GLU A 187 -40.20 17.51 27.70
N PRO A 188 -41.46 17.43 27.24
CA PRO A 188 -41.77 17.48 25.80
C PRO A 188 -41.44 18.83 25.17
N LYS A 189 -41.64 19.94 25.90
CA LYS A 189 -41.24 21.27 25.42
C LYS A 189 -39.72 21.41 25.29
N LEU A 190 -38.96 20.80 26.20
CA LEU A 190 -37.51 20.79 26.11
C LEU A 190 -37.03 19.95 24.93
N ALA A 191 -37.64 18.77 24.71
CA ALA A 191 -37.37 17.97 23.51
C ALA A 191 -37.70 18.74 22.23
N TYR A 192 -38.80 19.50 22.22
CA TYR A 192 -39.16 20.37 21.10
C TYR A 192 -38.13 21.49 20.89
N ALA A 193 -37.74 22.21 21.94
CA ALA A 193 -36.72 23.26 21.83
C ALA A 193 -35.40 22.71 21.28
N ASN A 194 -34.98 21.53 21.75
CA ASN A 194 -33.78 20.87 21.26
C ASN A 194 -33.91 20.40 19.79
N SER A 195 -35.12 20.07 19.32
CA SER A 195 -35.38 19.79 17.90
C SER A 195 -35.17 21.02 17.01
N LEU A 196 -35.44 22.22 17.52
CA LEU A 196 -35.31 23.48 16.80
C LEU A 196 -33.90 24.06 16.83
N ALA A 197 -33.04 23.58 17.74
CA ALA A 197 -31.76 24.24 18.07
C ALA A 197 -30.84 24.50 16.86
N HIS A 198 -30.94 23.67 15.81
CA HIS A 198 -30.15 23.81 14.59
C HIS A 198 -30.87 24.60 13.48
N SER A 199 -32.20 24.66 13.49
CA SER A 199 -33.00 25.29 12.42
C SER A 199 -33.46 26.70 12.77
N ASP A 200 -33.82 26.94 14.04
CA ASP A 200 -34.24 28.23 14.56
C ASP A 200 -33.87 28.35 16.04
N ILE A 201 -32.65 28.83 16.28
CA ILE A 201 -32.11 29.00 17.62
C ILE A 201 -32.87 30.06 18.43
N GLY A 202 -33.54 31.01 17.77
CA GLY A 202 -34.35 32.04 18.42
C GLY A 202 -35.62 31.44 19.00
N ALA A 203 -36.33 30.63 18.21
CA ALA A 203 -37.50 29.89 18.67
C ALA A 203 -37.15 28.89 19.79
N ALA A 204 -36.05 28.15 19.64
CA ALA A 204 -35.55 27.24 20.69
C ALA A 204 -35.27 27.98 22.00
N THR A 205 -34.61 29.14 21.92
CA THR A 205 -34.31 30.00 23.06
C THR A 205 -35.57 30.49 23.76
N GLY A 206 -36.56 30.96 22.99
CA GLY A 206 -37.83 31.45 23.54
C GLY A 206 -38.61 30.39 24.32
N VAL A 207 -38.59 29.12 23.86
CA VAL A 207 -39.22 28.01 24.59
C VAL A 207 -38.52 27.75 25.93
N VAL A 208 -37.19 27.72 25.95
CA VAL A 208 -36.41 27.48 27.18
C VAL A 208 -36.53 28.64 28.16
N ASP A 209 -36.47 29.88 27.70
CA ASP A 209 -36.65 31.07 28.55
C ASP A 209 -38.05 31.11 29.18
N GLY A 210 -39.08 30.73 28.41
CA GLY A 210 -40.45 30.60 28.91
C GLY A 210 -40.60 29.52 29.99
N LEU A 211 -39.84 28.42 29.90
CA LEU A 211 -39.79 27.40 30.95
C LEU A 211 -39.03 27.92 32.18
N LEU A 212 -37.86 28.55 32.00
CA LEU A 212 -37.03 29.10 33.08
C LEU A 212 -37.73 30.19 33.91
N ALA A 213 -38.69 30.91 33.30
CA ALA A 213 -39.53 31.89 34.00
C ALA A 213 -40.48 31.26 35.03
N ARG A 214 -40.71 29.94 34.99
CA ARG A 214 -41.55 29.23 35.97
C ARG A 214 -40.85 29.17 37.32
N THR A 215 -41.52 29.67 38.37
CA THR A 215 -40.95 29.78 39.72
C THR A 215 -40.87 28.45 40.48
N THR A 216 -41.58 27.41 40.04
CA THR A 216 -41.76 26.14 40.76
C THR A 216 -40.92 24.98 40.21
N LEU A 217 -39.88 25.26 39.40
CA LEU A 217 -39.03 24.22 38.81
C LEU A 217 -38.13 23.56 39.87
N ALA A 218 -38.06 22.24 39.86
CA ALA A 218 -37.10 21.49 40.65
C ALA A 218 -35.65 21.90 40.30
N PRO A 219 -34.71 22.00 41.27
CA PRO A 219 -33.34 22.46 41.01
C PRO A 219 -32.62 21.69 39.89
N ALA A 220 -32.76 20.36 39.83
CA ALA A 220 -32.16 19.53 38.79
C ALA A 220 -32.70 19.83 37.39
N LEU A 221 -34.02 20.04 37.26
CA LEU A 221 -34.65 20.40 35.99
C LEU A 221 -34.25 21.83 35.58
N ARG A 222 -34.15 22.75 36.54
CA ARG A 222 -33.68 24.12 36.30
C ARG A 222 -32.21 24.12 35.84
N ALA A 223 -31.34 23.31 36.44
CA ALA A 223 -29.96 23.14 36.01
C ALA A 223 -29.88 22.62 34.56
N LYS A 224 -30.70 21.63 34.20
CA LYS A 224 -30.80 21.10 32.82
C LYS A 224 -31.25 22.17 31.82
N LEU A 225 -32.24 23.00 32.18
CA LEU A 225 -32.69 24.10 31.32
C LEU A 225 -31.62 25.19 31.16
N LEU A 226 -30.91 25.54 32.23
CA LEU A 226 -29.79 26.49 32.17
C LEU A 226 -28.64 25.95 31.31
N ARG A 227 -28.33 24.65 31.42
CA ARG A 227 -27.37 23.98 30.54
C ARG A 227 -27.78 24.09 29.08
N ASP A 228 -29.02 23.76 28.73
CA ASP A 228 -29.49 23.81 27.34
C ASP A 228 -29.51 25.26 26.81
N ARG A 229 -29.86 26.23 27.67
CA ARG A 229 -29.75 27.66 27.37
C ARG A 229 -28.31 28.11 27.12
N ALA A 230 -27.35 27.56 27.87
CA ALA A 230 -25.93 27.81 27.68
C ALA A 230 -25.41 27.20 26.36
N VAL A 231 -25.91 26.01 25.97
CA VAL A 231 -25.63 25.41 24.66
C VAL A 231 -26.13 26.32 23.53
N PHE A 232 -27.36 26.82 23.63
CA PHE A 232 -27.91 27.73 22.61
C PHE A 232 -27.13 29.05 22.52
N ALA A 233 -26.73 29.63 23.66
CA ALA A 233 -25.85 30.80 23.66
C ALA A 233 -24.50 30.51 23.00
N SER A 234 -23.92 29.33 23.25
CA SER A 234 -22.65 28.90 22.63
C SER A 234 -22.76 28.77 21.11
N VAL A 235 -23.81 28.10 20.62
CA VAL A 235 -24.07 27.93 19.18
C VAL A 235 -24.30 29.29 18.50
N ALA A 236 -24.94 30.24 19.20
CA ALA A 236 -25.11 31.61 18.72
C ALA A 236 -23.85 32.49 18.86
N GLY A 237 -22.71 31.94 19.29
CA GLY A 237 -21.44 32.66 19.46
C GLY A 237 -21.37 33.59 20.67
N ARG A 238 -22.39 33.60 21.55
CA ARG A 238 -22.46 34.45 22.75
C ARG A 238 -21.76 33.78 23.93
N ARG A 239 -20.42 33.72 23.84
CA ARG A 239 -19.57 32.95 24.77
C ARG A 239 -19.69 33.38 26.24
N GLY A 240 -19.73 34.68 26.52
CA GLY A 240 -19.89 35.18 27.90
C GLY A 240 -21.22 34.78 28.54
N GLU A 241 -22.32 34.95 27.80
CA GLU A 241 -23.65 34.55 28.25
C GLU A 241 -23.74 33.04 28.49
N ALA A 242 -23.09 32.23 27.63
CA ALA A 242 -23.02 30.79 27.84
C ALA A 242 -22.31 30.43 29.16
N VAL A 243 -21.20 31.09 29.47
CA VAL A 243 -20.47 30.90 30.73
C VAL A 243 -21.36 31.24 31.94
N ASP A 244 -22.10 32.34 31.88
CA ASP A 244 -23.00 32.74 32.98
C ASP A 244 -24.08 31.69 33.26
N PHE A 245 -24.69 31.14 32.20
CA PHE A 245 -25.68 30.07 32.36
C PHE A 245 -25.08 28.76 32.85
N TYR A 246 -23.89 28.37 32.37
CA TYR A 246 -23.18 27.21 32.88
C TYR A 246 -22.81 27.37 34.37
N LYS A 247 -22.33 28.55 34.78
CA LYS A 247 -22.08 28.91 36.19
C LYS A 247 -23.34 28.82 37.04
N ALA A 248 -24.46 29.36 36.55
CA ALA A 248 -25.75 29.25 37.22
C ALA A 248 -26.24 27.79 37.34
N ALA A 249 -25.97 26.97 36.34
CA ALA A 249 -26.32 25.55 36.34
C ALA A 249 -25.50 24.77 37.37
N ILE A 250 -24.16 24.91 37.39
CA ILE A 250 -23.31 24.21 38.38
C ILE A 250 -23.57 24.64 39.82
N ALA A 251 -24.07 25.86 40.04
CA ALA A 251 -24.44 26.33 41.38
C ALA A 251 -25.65 25.56 41.95
N LEU A 252 -26.53 25.04 41.09
CA LEU A 252 -27.68 24.24 41.48
C LEU A 252 -27.35 22.76 41.65
N THR A 253 -26.39 22.25 40.87
CA THR A 253 -25.96 20.85 40.88
C THR A 253 -24.43 20.75 40.86
N PRO A 254 -23.75 21.10 41.98
CA PRO A 254 -22.28 21.18 42.03
C PRO A 254 -21.59 19.81 41.96
N ASP A 255 -22.31 18.73 42.28
CA ASP A 255 -21.83 17.35 42.24
C ASP A 255 -22.00 16.69 40.86
N ASP A 256 -22.64 17.36 39.92
CA ASP A 256 -22.77 16.89 38.53
C ASP A 256 -21.45 17.09 37.78
N ARG A 257 -20.62 16.04 37.78
CA ARG A 257 -19.30 16.05 37.14
C ARG A 257 -19.35 16.44 35.66
N GLU A 258 -20.35 15.96 34.92
CA GLU A 258 -20.47 16.25 33.50
C GLU A 258 -20.75 17.74 33.29
N LEU A 259 -21.66 18.31 34.09
CA LEU A 259 -21.95 19.74 34.04
C LEU A 259 -20.73 20.60 34.45
N VAL A 260 -19.96 20.17 35.46
CA VAL A 260 -18.72 20.86 35.86
C VAL A 260 -17.70 20.84 34.71
N ALA A 261 -17.50 19.70 34.05
CA ALA A 261 -16.61 19.59 32.89
C ALA A 261 -17.09 20.45 31.70
N LEU A 262 -18.40 20.51 31.44
CA LEU A 262 -19.00 21.35 30.40
C LEU A 262 -18.79 22.85 30.69
N THR A 263 -18.88 23.27 31.95
CA THR A 263 -18.56 24.64 32.38
C THR A 263 -17.09 24.97 32.15
N GLY A 264 -16.19 24.05 32.53
CA GLY A 264 -14.76 24.19 32.28
C GLY A 264 -14.48 24.38 30.79
N ARG A 265 -15.05 23.55 29.92
CA ARG A 265 -14.97 23.72 28.46
C ARG A 265 -15.51 25.07 27.97
N ALA A 266 -16.62 25.54 28.53
CA ALA A 266 -17.20 26.83 28.14
C ALA A 266 -16.27 28.00 28.50
N LEU A 267 -15.62 27.93 29.66
CA LEU A 267 -14.60 28.89 30.10
C LEU A 267 -13.37 28.86 29.18
N TYR A 268 -12.86 27.67 28.84
CA TYR A 268 -11.79 27.49 27.86
C TYR A 268 -12.13 28.16 26.52
N ASN A 269 -13.32 27.90 25.97
CA ASN A 269 -13.75 28.51 24.70
C ASN A 269 -13.94 30.03 24.78
N ALA A 270 -14.16 30.57 25.97
CA ALA A 270 -14.26 32.00 26.25
C ALA A 270 -12.89 32.65 26.52
N ASN A 271 -11.78 31.90 26.43
CA ASN A 271 -10.41 32.32 26.74
C ASN A 271 -10.26 32.78 28.21
N LEU A 272 -11.00 32.16 29.13
CA LEU A 272 -10.89 32.36 30.57
C LEU A 272 -10.07 31.22 31.18
N ASP A 273 -8.80 31.15 30.80
CA ASP A 273 -7.95 29.97 30.98
C ASP A 273 -7.73 29.60 32.45
N ASP A 274 -7.51 30.58 33.33
CA ASP A 274 -7.28 30.33 34.76
C ASP A 274 -8.53 29.74 35.46
N GLU A 275 -9.70 30.32 35.20
CA GLU A 275 -10.98 29.81 35.73
C GLU A 275 -11.32 28.44 35.12
N SER A 276 -11.02 28.26 33.82
CA SER A 276 -11.19 26.99 33.14
C SER A 276 -10.34 25.89 33.77
N LEU A 277 -9.07 26.18 34.06
CA LEU A 277 -8.14 25.25 34.66
C LEU A 277 -8.65 24.79 36.03
N GLU A 278 -9.05 25.72 36.89
CA GLU A 278 -9.60 25.41 38.22
C GLU A 278 -10.83 24.49 38.13
N ILE A 279 -11.79 24.81 37.25
CA ILE A 279 -13.02 24.05 37.10
C ILE A 279 -12.77 22.66 36.48
N LEU A 280 -11.85 22.54 35.52
CA LEU A 280 -11.50 21.25 34.90
C LEU A 280 -10.68 20.36 35.83
N GLU A 281 -9.76 20.91 36.62
CA GLU A 281 -9.03 20.15 37.66
C GLU A 281 -10.01 19.61 38.72
N ARG A 282 -11.01 20.42 39.11
CA ARG A 282 -12.11 19.95 39.97
C ARG A 282 -12.89 18.81 39.32
N ALA A 283 -13.28 18.93 38.05
CA ALA A 283 -13.99 17.87 37.34
C ALA A 283 -13.15 16.57 37.25
N HIS A 284 -11.83 16.70 37.04
CA HIS A 284 -10.89 15.60 36.97
C HIS A 284 -10.78 14.85 38.30
N ALA A 285 -10.84 15.56 39.43
CA ALA A 285 -10.77 14.99 40.78
C ALA A 285 -12.07 14.29 41.23
N MET A 286 -13.20 14.51 40.55
CA MET A 286 -14.47 13.85 40.85
C MET A 286 -14.49 12.41 40.33
N ALA A 287 -15.27 11.55 40.98
CA ALA A 287 -15.37 10.13 40.61
C ALA A 287 -15.86 9.94 39.17
N ALA A 288 -15.25 8.99 38.46
CA ALA A 288 -15.62 8.68 37.08
C ALA A 288 -17.10 8.26 36.97
N THR A 289 -17.78 8.83 35.98
CA THR A 289 -19.22 8.61 35.73
C THR A 289 -19.48 7.70 34.55
N ASP A 290 -18.52 7.53 33.64
CA ASP A 290 -18.62 6.70 32.45
C ASP A 290 -17.64 5.53 32.46
N ALA A 291 -18.13 4.32 32.17
CA ALA A 291 -17.29 3.11 32.10
C ALA A 291 -16.27 3.15 30.94
N ASP A 292 -16.57 3.93 29.90
CA ASP A 292 -15.75 4.05 28.70
C ASP A 292 -14.66 5.15 28.80
N GLY A 293 -14.66 5.97 29.86
CA GLY A 293 -13.66 7.02 30.12
C GLY A 293 -13.58 8.13 29.06
N ARG A 294 -14.64 8.34 28.27
CA ARG A 294 -14.69 9.37 27.21
C ARG A 294 -14.70 10.78 27.79
N LEU A 295 -15.36 10.98 28.93
CA LEU A 295 -15.36 12.26 29.62
C LEU A 295 -13.96 12.58 30.15
N ASP A 296 -13.29 11.60 30.77
CA ASP A 296 -11.91 11.75 31.25
C ASP A 296 -10.96 12.14 30.10
N ALA A 297 -11.08 11.48 28.95
CA ALA A 297 -10.24 11.80 27.78
C ALA A 297 -10.40 13.27 27.34
N LYS A 298 -11.62 13.81 27.38
CA LYS A 298 -11.89 15.22 27.04
C LYS A 298 -11.37 16.18 28.11
N ILE A 299 -11.53 15.84 29.40
CA ILE A 299 -11.00 16.66 30.49
C ILE A 299 -9.46 16.72 30.40
N ASP A 300 -8.81 15.57 30.23
CA ASP A 300 -7.36 15.47 30.05
C ASP A 300 -6.87 16.28 28.83
N GLU A 301 -7.61 16.28 27.73
CA GLU A 301 -7.28 17.10 26.56
C GLU A 301 -7.27 18.61 26.87
N TYR A 302 -8.33 19.14 27.48
CA TYR A 302 -8.40 20.56 27.83
C TYR A 302 -7.38 20.95 28.90
N LEU A 303 -7.12 20.08 29.88
CA LEU A 303 -6.06 20.29 30.88
C LEU A 303 -4.67 20.31 30.22
N GLY A 304 -4.44 19.44 29.23
CA GLY A 304 -3.22 19.46 28.43
C GLY A 304 -3.00 20.80 27.73
N ASP A 305 -4.04 21.32 27.06
CA ASP A 305 -4.00 22.63 26.37
C ASP A 305 -3.69 23.76 27.36
N LEU A 306 -4.40 23.80 28.48
CA LEU A 306 -4.25 24.85 29.50
C LEU A 306 -2.87 24.80 30.18
N HIS A 307 -2.33 23.61 30.44
CA HIS A 307 -0.97 23.48 30.97
C HIS A 307 0.09 23.89 29.95
N PHE A 308 -0.12 23.60 28.66
CA PHE A 308 0.78 24.05 27.60
C PHE A 308 0.79 25.58 27.48
N VAL A 309 -0.38 26.23 27.47
CA VAL A 309 -0.51 27.70 27.49
C VAL A 309 0.13 28.30 28.75
N ALA A 310 -0.03 27.65 29.89
CA ALA A 310 0.59 28.04 31.16
C ALA A 310 2.11 27.74 31.23
N GLN A 311 2.78 27.43 30.11
CA GLN A 311 4.22 27.18 30.01
C GLN A 311 4.69 26.01 30.90
N ARG A 312 3.85 24.98 31.04
CA ARG A 312 4.15 23.72 31.77
C ARG A 312 4.03 22.51 30.82
N PRO A 313 4.89 22.41 29.80
CA PRO A 313 4.77 21.41 28.73
C PRO A 313 4.94 19.97 29.22
N ASP A 314 5.69 19.76 30.29
CA ASP A 314 5.84 18.49 31.01
C ASP A 314 4.50 17.96 31.57
N LYS A 315 3.71 18.84 32.20
CA LYS A 315 2.35 18.48 32.66
C LYS A 315 1.39 18.30 31.48
N ALA A 316 1.54 19.13 30.45
CA ALA A 316 0.71 19.01 29.25
C ALA A 316 0.86 17.62 28.59
N VAL A 317 2.10 17.13 28.44
CA VAL A 317 2.39 15.79 27.90
C VAL A 317 1.76 14.69 28.75
N GLU A 318 1.78 14.78 30.08
CA GLU A 318 1.13 13.77 30.94
C GLU A 318 -0.37 13.65 30.65
N HIS A 319 -1.05 14.79 30.57
CA HIS A 319 -2.47 14.85 30.26
C HIS A 319 -2.78 14.40 28.83
N TYR A 320 -2.02 14.84 27.84
CA TYR A 320 -2.19 14.38 26.46
C TYR A 320 -1.98 12.88 26.31
N ARG A 321 -0.99 12.28 26.98
CA ARG A 321 -0.79 10.82 26.98
C ARG A 321 -1.97 10.08 27.61
N ARG A 322 -2.50 10.56 28.74
CA ARG A 322 -3.71 9.98 29.36
C ARG A 322 -4.92 10.05 28.43
N SER A 323 -5.07 11.14 27.68
CA SER A 323 -6.15 11.30 26.72
C SER A 323 -5.95 10.39 25.49
N LEU A 324 -4.73 10.31 24.93
CA LEU A 324 -4.39 9.44 23.81
C LEU A 324 -4.53 7.95 24.16
N ALA A 325 -4.22 7.53 25.39
CA ALA A 325 -4.44 6.16 25.83
C ALA A 325 -5.92 5.71 25.73
N ARG A 326 -6.86 6.67 25.78
CA ARG A 326 -8.31 6.42 25.65
C ARG A 326 -8.83 6.71 24.24
N CYS A 327 -8.24 7.70 23.57
CA CYS A 327 -8.62 8.17 22.23
C CYS A 327 -7.40 8.16 21.28
N PRO A 328 -6.84 6.99 20.95
CA PRO A 328 -5.55 6.91 20.27
C PRO A 328 -5.58 7.41 18.83
N ARG A 329 -6.76 7.61 18.24
CA ARG A 329 -6.90 8.07 16.84
C ARG A 329 -7.22 9.56 16.72
N LYS A 330 -7.08 10.33 17.80
CA LYS A 330 -7.41 11.76 17.78
C LYS A 330 -6.22 12.57 17.24
N LEU A 331 -6.22 12.80 15.93
CA LEU A 331 -5.19 13.51 15.17
C LEU A 331 -4.73 14.82 15.81
N ALA A 332 -5.66 15.75 16.04
CA ALA A 332 -5.37 17.05 16.64
C ALA A 332 -4.72 16.94 18.03
N LEU A 333 -4.97 15.85 18.77
CA LEU A 333 -4.37 15.60 20.07
C LEU A 333 -2.93 15.07 19.93
N MET A 334 -2.66 14.21 18.94
CA MET A 334 -1.31 13.73 18.64
C MET A 334 -0.38 14.89 18.26
N SER A 335 -0.83 15.80 17.39
CA SER A 335 -0.03 16.95 16.97
C SER A 335 0.28 17.91 18.13
N ARG A 336 -0.71 18.20 18.99
CA ARG A 336 -0.50 18.99 20.22
C ARG A 336 0.44 18.30 21.22
N CYS A 337 0.32 16.98 21.36
CA CYS A 337 1.23 16.21 22.21
C CYS A 337 2.67 16.22 21.68
N ALA A 338 2.85 16.08 20.37
CA ALA A 338 4.16 16.14 19.73
C ALA A 338 4.82 17.52 19.92
N GLN A 339 4.06 18.60 19.75
CA GLN A 339 4.54 19.96 20.01
C GLN A 339 5.00 20.15 21.47
N ALA A 340 4.24 19.62 22.43
CA ALA A 340 4.61 19.66 23.84
C ALA A 340 5.87 18.82 24.13
N LEU A 341 6.02 17.66 23.49
CA LEU A 341 7.20 16.78 23.62
C LEU A 341 8.49 17.42 23.09
N GLU A 342 8.43 18.18 22.01
CA GLU A 342 9.59 18.92 21.51
C GLU A 342 10.04 20.02 22.45
N THR A 343 9.08 20.71 23.07
CA THR A 343 9.37 21.78 24.02
C THR A 343 10.18 21.24 25.22
N ILE A 344 10.00 19.96 25.56
CA ILE A 344 10.77 19.28 26.61
C ILE A 344 11.96 18.45 26.08
N GLY A 345 12.28 18.55 24.79
CA GLY A 345 13.46 17.92 24.17
C GLY A 345 13.32 16.43 23.83
N ASN A 346 12.11 15.89 23.76
CA ASN A 346 11.86 14.49 23.40
C ASN A 346 11.47 14.37 21.91
N ALA A 347 12.46 14.59 21.05
CA ALA A 347 12.28 14.65 19.60
C ALA A 347 11.82 13.31 18.99
N ASP A 348 12.30 12.18 19.51
CA ASP A 348 12.00 10.84 18.97
C ASP A 348 10.52 10.49 19.12
N GLU A 349 9.94 10.73 20.30
CA GLU A 349 8.52 10.46 20.56
C GLU A 349 7.62 11.47 19.84
N ALA A 350 8.04 12.73 19.76
CA ALA A 350 7.33 13.75 18.99
C ALA A 350 7.25 13.40 17.50
N ALA A 351 8.36 12.92 16.91
CA ALA A 351 8.41 12.46 15.53
C ALA A 351 7.48 11.25 15.32
N ALA A 352 7.47 10.28 16.25
CA ALA A 352 6.58 9.12 16.18
C ALA A 352 5.09 9.50 16.25
N LEU A 353 4.72 10.49 17.09
CA LEU A 353 3.34 10.98 17.18
C LEU A 353 2.91 11.78 15.96
N ARG A 354 3.77 12.64 15.41
CA ARG A 354 3.50 13.33 14.14
C ARG A 354 3.35 12.37 12.98
N PHE A 355 4.19 11.34 12.93
CA PHE A 355 4.06 10.25 11.98
C PHE A 355 2.70 9.56 12.13
N SER A 356 2.30 9.24 13.35
CA SER A 356 1.01 8.62 13.63
C SER A 356 -0.18 9.52 13.21
N ALA A 357 -0.05 10.84 13.39
CA ALA A 357 -1.05 11.82 12.96
C ALA A 357 -1.11 11.96 11.43
N ALA A 358 0.05 12.07 10.76
CA ALA A 358 0.14 12.18 9.30
C ALA A 358 -0.49 10.97 8.60
N VAL A 359 -0.26 9.76 9.13
CA VAL A 359 -0.82 8.56 8.52
C VAL A 359 -2.31 8.36 8.84
N ALA A 360 -2.86 8.94 9.91
CA ALA A 360 -4.29 8.92 10.15
C ALA A 360 -5.09 9.99 9.35
N GLY A 361 -4.43 10.78 8.48
CA GLY A 361 -5.05 11.43 7.32
C GLY A 361 -5.28 12.94 7.38
N ASP A 362 -4.39 13.72 8.01
CA ASP A 362 -4.47 15.20 8.04
C ASP A 362 -3.47 15.88 7.10
N GLU A 363 -3.97 16.68 6.15
CA GLU A 363 -3.20 17.49 5.18
C GLU A 363 -2.32 18.55 5.86
N GLN A 364 -2.75 19.07 7.03
CA GLN A 364 -2.02 20.09 7.79
C GLN A 364 -0.81 19.52 8.55
N SER A 365 -0.96 18.29 9.06
CA SER A 365 0.14 17.53 9.67
C SER A 365 1.16 17.04 8.64
N ILE A 366 0.73 16.81 7.39
CA ILE A 366 1.59 16.53 6.24
C ILE A 366 2.46 17.75 5.90
N GLU A 367 1.85 18.93 5.84
CA GLU A 367 2.52 20.20 5.54
C GLU A 367 3.48 20.64 6.65
N ALA A 368 3.15 20.38 7.91
CA ALA A 368 4.03 20.61 9.06
C ALA A 368 5.26 19.67 9.06
N CYS A 369 5.10 18.40 8.69
CA CYS A 369 6.24 17.48 8.51
C CYS A 369 7.20 17.95 7.40
N ASP A 370 6.66 18.51 6.31
CA ASP A 370 7.46 19.07 5.21
C ASP A 370 8.22 20.35 5.62
N GLN A 371 7.67 21.19 6.51
CA GLN A 371 8.32 22.41 7.02
C GLN A 371 9.50 22.14 7.96
N ASP A 372 9.46 21.05 8.73
CA ASP A 372 10.53 20.62 9.63
C ASP A 372 11.61 19.76 8.93
N GLY A 373 11.51 19.56 7.61
CA GLY A 373 12.43 18.73 6.83
C GLY A 373 12.25 17.22 7.04
N VAL A 374 11.16 16.80 7.69
CA VAL A 374 10.80 15.40 7.91
C VAL A 374 10.04 14.89 6.68
N GLU A 375 10.78 14.36 5.73
CA GLU A 375 10.22 13.84 4.48
C GLU A 375 9.17 12.75 4.74
N LEU A 376 7.97 12.94 4.16
CA LEU A 376 6.85 12.06 4.44
C LEU A 376 7.15 10.57 4.15
N PRO A 377 6.67 9.66 5.01
CA PRO A 377 6.75 8.20 4.82
C PRO A 377 6.16 7.71 3.50
N ALA A 378 5.17 8.40 2.91
CA ALA A 378 4.66 8.02 1.59
C ALA A 378 5.76 8.08 0.51
N ARG A 379 6.62 9.11 0.54
CA ARG A 379 7.83 9.18 -0.31
C ARG A 379 8.91 8.20 0.12
N LEU A 380 8.97 7.87 1.41
CA LEU A 380 9.94 6.95 2.02
C LEU A 380 9.61 5.46 1.74
N LEU A 381 8.32 5.14 1.56
CA LEU A 381 7.78 3.83 1.28
C LEU A 381 7.75 3.53 -0.24
N ASP A 382 7.54 4.54 -1.08
CA ASP A 382 7.59 4.41 -2.55
C ASP A 382 9.03 4.39 -3.09
N ASN A 383 9.98 5.03 -2.40
CA ASN A 383 11.38 5.13 -2.83
C ASN A 383 12.35 4.21 -2.07
N GLY A 384 11.95 3.00 -1.69
CA GLY A 384 12.78 2.07 -0.90
C GLY A 384 14.19 1.77 -1.49
N SER A 385 14.44 2.07 -2.76
CA SER A 385 15.77 2.07 -3.38
C SER A 385 16.50 3.43 -3.32
N ALA A 386 15.81 4.57 -3.48
CA ALA A 386 16.42 5.90 -3.49
C ALA A 386 16.58 6.54 -2.09
N GLY A 387 15.83 6.07 -1.07
CA GLY A 387 15.88 6.57 0.31
C GLY A 387 17.14 6.18 1.10
N LEU A 388 18.00 5.32 0.54
CA LEU A 388 19.23 4.85 1.18
C LEU A 388 20.22 5.97 1.52
N GLY A 389 20.19 7.08 0.78
CA GLY A 389 21.06 8.23 1.04
C GLY A 389 20.76 8.97 2.34
N ARG A 390 19.52 8.90 2.87
CA ARG A 390 19.10 9.73 4.03
C ARG A 390 19.31 9.08 5.39
N PHE A 391 19.18 7.76 5.50
CA PHE A 391 19.24 7.08 6.79
C PHE A 391 20.65 6.60 7.17
N GLY A 392 21.59 6.55 6.21
CA GLY A 392 22.99 6.20 6.43
C GLY A 392 23.28 4.78 6.94
N ASN A 393 22.32 4.13 7.63
CA ASN A 393 22.41 2.83 8.25
C ASN A 393 21.09 2.05 8.09
N PRO A 394 21.05 1.01 7.22
CA PRO A 394 19.87 0.18 7.01
C PRO A 394 19.37 -0.58 8.25
N ALA A 395 20.24 -0.84 9.25
CA ALA A 395 19.83 -1.50 10.49
C ALA A 395 18.96 -0.58 11.37
N VAL A 396 19.30 0.71 11.45
CA VAL A 396 18.50 1.72 12.17
C VAL A 396 17.15 1.91 11.48
N MET A 397 17.15 1.97 10.14
CA MET A 397 15.91 1.99 9.35
C MET A 397 15.00 0.80 9.68
N ALA A 398 15.57 -0.40 9.73
CA ALA A 398 14.80 -1.60 10.06
C ALA A 398 14.15 -1.50 11.45
N GLU A 399 14.87 -1.02 12.46
CA GLU A 399 14.35 -0.82 13.82
C GLU A 399 13.18 0.18 13.85
N THR A 400 13.32 1.30 13.15
CA THR A 400 12.26 2.31 13.03
C THR A 400 11.02 1.75 12.35
N LEU A 401 11.19 0.95 11.28
CA LEU A 401 10.07 0.32 10.56
C LEU A 401 9.35 -0.74 11.39
N GLU A 402 10.03 -1.43 12.32
CA GLU A 402 9.36 -2.32 13.28
C GLU A 402 8.55 -1.55 14.30
N ARG A 403 9.10 -0.50 14.91
CA ARG A 403 8.34 0.34 15.83
C ARG A 403 7.10 0.91 15.16
N ALA A 404 7.23 1.39 13.92
CA ALA A 404 6.09 1.84 13.14
C ALA A 404 5.07 0.70 12.94
N ALA A 405 5.50 -0.48 12.53
CA ALA A 405 4.62 -1.63 12.36
C ALA A 405 3.92 -2.05 13.66
N GLU A 406 4.61 -2.00 14.81
CA GLU A 406 4.06 -2.31 16.13
C GLU A 406 3.01 -1.31 16.56
N LEU A 407 3.22 -0.01 16.32
CA LEU A 407 2.22 1.02 16.56
C LEU A 407 0.98 0.81 15.68
N TRP A 408 1.17 0.52 14.38
CA TRP A 408 0.07 0.16 13.48
C TRP A 408 -0.68 -1.08 13.94
N LEU A 409 0.04 -2.09 14.43
CA LEU A 409 -0.53 -3.34 14.93
C LEU A 409 -1.32 -3.16 16.22
N ALA A 410 -0.82 -2.36 17.16
CA ALA A 410 -1.51 -2.04 18.40
C ALA A 410 -2.87 -1.38 18.14
N GLU A 411 -2.95 -0.60 17.06
CA GLU A 411 -4.17 0.09 16.62
C GLU A 411 -5.01 -0.72 15.62
N SER A 412 -4.53 -1.85 15.14
CA SER A 412 -5.25 -2.69 14.19
C SER A 412 -6.33 -3.53 14.88
N ARG A 413 -7.50 -3.57 14.27
CA ARG A 413 -8.67 -4.35 14.71
C ARG A 413 -8.88 -5.60 13.84
N ALA A 414 -8.37 -5.59 12.61
CA ALA A 414 -8.42 -6.74 11.70
C ALA A 414 -7.39 -6.59 10.55
N SER A 415 -6.95 -7.72 10.00
CA SER A 415 -5.96 -7.87 8.91
C SER A 415 -6.23 -7.03 7.64
N GLY A 416 -7.49 -6.65 7.41
CA GLY A 416 -7.93 -5.88 6.25
C GLY A 416 -8.06 -4.38 6.46
N ASP A 417 -7.92 -3.90 7.70
CA ASP A 417 -8.09 -2.49 8.04
C ASP A 417 -6.89 -1.62 7.63
N PHE A 418 -7.11 -0.30 7.64
CA PHE A 418 -6.09 0.67 7.23
C PHE A 418 -4.77 0.47 7.99
N CYS A 419 -4.83 0.21 9.29
CA CYS A 419 -3.67 0.03 10.14
C CYS A 419 -2.91 -1.26 9.80
N ALA A 420 -3.59 -2.39 9.63
CA ALA A 420 -2.98 -3.65 9.20
C ALA A 420 -2.31 -3.54 7.82
N ARG A 421 -2.90 -2.79 6.88
CA ARG A 421 -2.29 -2.55 5.57
C ARG A 421 -0.96 -1.82 5.68
N HIS A 422 -0.90 -0.79 6.53
CA HIS A 422 0.32 0.00 6.73
C HIS A 422 1.36 -0.76 7.57
N ALA A 423 0.93 -1.57 8.54
CA ALA A 423 1.81 -2.49 9.25
C ALA A 423 2.45 -3.51 8.29
N ALA A 424 1.67 -4.09 7.38
CA ALA A 424 2.18 -5.03 6.38
C ALA A 424 3.21 -4.38 5.45
N ILE A 425 2.99 -3.14 5.01
CA ILE A 425 3.94 -2.38 4.19
C ILE A 425 5.22 -2.11 4.98
N ALA A 426 5.11 -1.63 6.23
CA ALA A 426 6.27 -1.35 7.08
C ALA A 426 7.10 -2.62 7.36
N LEU A 427 6.47 -3.76 7.64
CA LEU A 427 7.13 -5.05 7.82
C LEU A 427 7.80 -5.56 6.55
N SER A 428 7.20 -5.33 5.38
CA SER A 428 7.78 -5.66 4.08
C SER A 428 9.04 -4.83 3.80
N ASN A 429 9.00 -3.53 4.09
CA ASN A 429 10.14 -2.63 3.91
C ASN A 429 11.23 -2.87 4.96
N ARG A 430 10.86 -3.23 6.19
CA ARG A 430 11.82 -3.69 7.21
C ARG A 430 12.58 -4.91 6.73
N ALA A 431 11.88 -5.89 6.15
CA ALA A 431 12.52 -7.08 5.62
C ALA A 431 13.59 -6.75 4.58
N TYR A 432 13.29 -5.79 3.69
CA TYR A 432 14.25 -5.28 2.72
C TYR A 432 15.46 -4.60 3.39
N ALA A 433 15.22 -3.70 4.35
CA ALA A 433 16.27 -3.00 5.08
C ALA A 433 17.20 -3.95 5.86
N LEU A 434 16.64 -4.99 6.49
CA LEU A 434 17.40 -6.06 7.17
C LEU A 434 18.25 -6.88 6.19
N SER A 435 17.69 -7.21 5.02
CA SER A 435 18.41 -7.90 3.96
C SER A 435 19.64 -7.12 3.51
N LEU A 436 19.49 -5.80 3.37
CA LEU A 436 20.59 -4.92 2.99
C LEU A 436 21.61 -4.74 4.13
N ALA A 437 21.15 -4.56 5.37
CA ALA A 437 22.04 -4.49 6.54
C ALA A 437 22.93 -5.75 6.63
N HIS A 438 22.35 -6.92 6.31
CA HIS A 438 23.09 -8.16 6.22
C HIS A 438 24.13 -8.16 5.09
N GLN A 439 23.76 -7.72 3.88
CA GLN A 439 24.68 -7.61 2.75
C GLN A 439 25.85 -6.67 3.06
N MET A 440 25.61 -5.59 3.80
CA MET A 440 26.62 -4.65 4.28
C MET A 440 27.44 -5.15 5.48
N LYS A 441 27.21 -6.40 5.94
CA LYS A 441 27.89 -7.01 7.09
C LYS A 441 27.71 -6.25 8.41
N LEU A 442 26.58 -5.58 8.60
CA LEU A 442 26.23 -4.88 9.84
C LEU A 442 25.67 -5.83 10.93
N GLY A 443 25.40 -7.09 10.57
CA GLY A 443 24.91 -8.13 11.46
C GLY A 443 24.35 -9.32 10.68
N ASP A 444 23.98 -10.38 11.39
CA ASP A 444 23.27 -11.51 10.81
C ASP A 444 21.76 -11.30 10.95
N PHE A 445 21.14 -10.81 9.88
CA PHE A 445 19.72 -10.44 9.86
C PHE A 445 18.90 -11.31 8.90
N ARG A 446 19.45 -12.42 8.40
CA ARG A 446 18.76 -13.28 7.41
C ARG A 446 17.42 -13.79 7.94
N ASP A 447 17.41 -14.39 9.11
CA ASP A 447 16.19 -14.94 9.71
C ASP A 447 15.18 -13.83 10.07
N ALA A 448 15.67 -12.70 10.58
CA ALA A 448 14.84 -11.55 10.90
C ALA A 448 14.18 -10.93 9.66
N ALA A 449 14.88 -10.90 8.52
CA ALA A 449 14.34 -10.43 7.25
C ALA A 449 13.22 -11.35 6.74
N VAL A 450 13.44 -12.67 6.76
CA VAL A 450 12.43 -13.68 6.40
C VAL A 450 11.22 -13.59 7.31
N GLU A 451 11.42 -13.47 8.62
CA GLU A 451 10.34 -13.35 9.61
C GLU A 451 9.52 -12.09 9.39
N SER A 452 10.17 -10.95 9.17
CA SER A 452 9.49 -9.67 8.91
C SER A 452 8.65 -9.74 7.64
N ALA A 453 9.17 -10.33 6.57
CA ALA A 453 8.41 -10.51 5.33
C ALA A 453 7.27 -11.52 5.48
N ARG A 454 7.46 -12.60 6.26
CA ARG A 454 6.38 -13.56 6.60
C ARG A 454 5.25 -12.87 7.34
N ARG A 455 5.56 -12.09 8.39
CA ARG A 455 4.56 -11.32 9.14
C ARG A 455 3.79 -10.36 8.24
N ALA A 456 4.45 -9.73 7.25
CA ALA A 456 3.79 -8.85 6.30
C ALA A 456 2.71 -9.57 5.46
N VAL A 457 2.99 -10.78 4.97
CA VAL A 457 2.05 -11.55 4.13
C VAL A 457 0.98 -12.29 4.93
N GLU A 458 1.27 -12.69 6.16
CA GLU A 458 0.27 -13.20 7.11
C GLU A 458 -0.74 -12.12 7.49
N MET A 459 -0.23 -10.89 7.70
CA MET A 459 -1.06 -9.72 7.97
C MET A 459 -1.95 -9.38 6.77
N ARG A 460 -1.40 -9.45 5.55
CA ARG A 460 -2.16 -9.11 4.35
C ARG A 460 -1.93 -10.15 3.26
N PRO A 461 -2.74 -11.24 3.23
CA PRO A 461 -2.60 -12.31 2.24
C PRO A 461 -2.82 -11.87 0.79
N GLY A 462 -3.46 -10.72 0.55
CA GLY A 462 -3.62 -10.12 -0.79
C GLY A 462 -2.54 -9.10 -1.18
N PHE A 463 -1.44 -9.00 -0.44
CA PHE A 463 -0.39 -8.01 -0.69
C PHE A 463 0.66 -8.52 -1.67
N ARG A 464 0.48 -8.25 -2.97
CA ARG A 464 1.39 -8.75 -4.03
C ARG A 464 2.86 -8.40 -3.76
N ASP A 465 3.16 -7.16 -3.36
CA ASP A 465 4.53 -6.69 -3.16
C ASP A 465 5.13 -7.30 -1.89
N GLY A 466 4.30 -7.57 -0.87
CA GLY A 466 4.69 -8.35 0.31
C GLY A 466 5.09 -9.78 -0.05
N TRP A 467 4.29 -10.47 -0.86
CA TRP A 467 4.62 -11.83 -1.34
C TRP A 467 5.88 -11.87 -2.19
N ASN A 468 6.08 -10.86 -3.04
CA ASN A 468 7.30 -10.69 -3.83
C ASN A 468 8.53 -10.50 -2.94
N ASN A 469 8.45 -9.60 -1.96
CA ASN A 469 9.53 -9.36 -1.02
C ASN A 469 9.81 -10.57 -0.13
N TYR A 470 8.78 -11.31 0.26
CA TYR A 470 8.94 -12.58 0.97
C TYR A 470 9.69 -13.62 0.13
N GLY A 471 9.32 -13.78 -1.14
CA GLY A 471 10.07 -14.62 -2.09
C GLY A 471 11.54 -14.22 -2.21
N ASN A 472 11.83 -12.92 -2.27
CA ASN A 472 13.21 -12.41 -2.32
C ASN A 472 14.02 -12.75 -1.06
N GLN A 473 13.41 -12.64 0.13
CA GLN A 473 14.09 -13.03 1.38
C GLN A 473 14.34 -14.54 1.44
N LEU A 474 13.39 -15.35 0.96
CA LEU A 474 13.56 -16.80 0.86
C LEU A 474 14.69 -17.18 -0.11
N ILE A 475 14.82 -16.48 -1.25
CA ILE A 475 15.97 -16.61 -2.16
C ILE A 475 17.29 -16.30 -1.44
N ALA A 476 17.35 -15.19 -0.69
CA ALA A 476 18.53 -14.78 0.05
C ALA A 476 18.94 -15.83 1.10
N ASN A 477 17.95 -16.55 1.64
CA ASN A 477 18.14 -17.67 2.56
C ASN A 477 18.29 -19.05 1.89
N ARG A 478 18.40 -19.10 0.56
CA ARG A 478 18.52 -20.34 -0.26
C ARG A 478 17.32 -21.31 -0.17
N GLN A 479 16.14 -20.81 0.20
CA GLN A 479 14.88 -21.56 0.27
C GLN A 479 14.10 -21.39 -1.05
N PHE A 480 14.58 -22.05 -2.11
CA PHE A 480 14.12 -21.76 -3.48
C PHE A 480 12.71 -22.27 -3.79
N ASP A 481 12.30 -23.41 -3.24
CA ASP A 481 10.98 -23.99 -3.50
C ASP A 481 9.87 -23.19 -2.80
N GLU A 482 10.13 -22.73 -1.57
CA GLU A 482 9.25 -21.82 -0.85
C GLU A 482 9.19 -20.44 -1.51
N ALA A 483 10.31 -19.95 -2.05
CA ALA A 483 10.33 -18.71 -2.82
C ALA A 483 9.43 -18.80 -4.06
N LEU A 484 9.48 -19.91 -4.81
CA LEU A 484 8.59 -20.14 -5.95
C LEU A 484 7.11 -20.09 -5.54
N ALA A 485 6.75 -20.73 -4.43
CA ALA A 485 5.39 -20.68 -3.89
C ALA A 485 4.96 -19.26 -3.48
N ALA A 486 5.88 -18.47 -2.88
CA ALA A 486 5.62 -17.07 -2.54
C ALA A 486 5.40 -16.20 -3.80
N PHE A 487 6.20 -16.39 -4.85
CA PHE A 487 5.99 -15.67 -6.11
C PHE A 487 4.71 -16.13 -6.84
N ASP A 488 4.31 -17.40 -6.74
CA ASP A 488 3.03 -17.87 -7.24
C ASP A 488 1.86 -17.19 -6.51
N ARG A 489 1.98 -16.95 -5.20
CA ARG A 489 1.02 -16.14 -4.45
C ARG A 489 1.01 -14.68 -4.89
N ALA A 490 2.18 -14.08 -5.15
CA ALA A 490 2.26 -12.72 -5.69
C ALA A 490 1.56 -12.60 -7.05
N ALA A 491 1.79 -13.56 -7.96
CA ALA A 491 1.13 -13.63 -9.26
C ALA A 491 -0.39 -13.93 -9.16
N TRP A 492 -0.82 -14.69 -8.15
CA TRP A 492 -2.24 -14.91 -7.88
C TRP A 492 -2.94 -13.62 -7.39
N CYS A 493 -2.26 -12.84 -6.54
CA CYS A 493 -2.79 -11.56 -6.05
C CYS A 493 -2.94 -10.54 -7.19
N ASP A 494 -1.99 -10.51 -8.12
CA ASP A 494 -2.04 -9.65 -9.31
C ASP A 494 -1.43 -10.38 -10.53
N PRO A 495 -2.27 -10.92 -11.43
CA PRO A 495 -1.82 -11.63 -12.61
C PRO A 495 -1.01 -10.79 -13.62
N ARG A 496 -1.01 -9.46 -13.49
CA ARG A 496 -0.22 -8.54 -14.33
C ARG A 496 1.04 -8.03 -13.61
N TYR A 497 1.40 -8.62 -12.48
CA TYR A 497 2.59 -8.22 -11.75
C TYR A 497 3.83 -8.93 -12.31
N ALA A 498 4.53 -8.26 -13.23
CA ALA A 498 5.76 -8.78 -13.84
C ALA A 498 6.86 -9.09 -12.82
N GLY A 499 6.84 -8.41 -11.65
CA GLY A 499 7.71 -8.65 -10.49
C GLY A 499 7.76 -10.10 -10.04
N ALA A 500 6.60 -10.74 -9.94
CA ALA A 500 6.51 -12.13 -9.49
C ALA A 500 7.21 -13.09 -10.45
N HIS A 501 6.98 -12.94 -11.76
CA HIS A 501 7.60 -13.80 -12.77
C HIS A 501 9.11 -13.58 -12.88
N TYR A 502 9.55 -12.33 -12.72
CA TYR A 502 10.97 -12.01 -12.60
C TYR A 502 11.62 -12.68 -11.38
N GLY A 503 10.95 -12.62 -10.21
CA GLY A 503 11.41 -13.30 -9.00
C GLY A 503 11.46 -14.84 -9.16
N LYS A 504 10.45 -15.45 -9.81
CA LYS A 504 10.47 -16.88 -10.15
C LYS A 504 11.68 -17.24 -11.01
N ALA A 505 12.02 -16.42 -11.98
CA ALA A 505 13.20 -16.65 -12.81
C ALA A 505 14.50 -16.67 -11.99
N ASP A 506 14.68 -15.74 -11.04
CA ASP A 506 15.86 -15.77 -10.18
C ASP A 506 15.90 -17.00 -9.27
N ALA A 507 14.74 -17.43 -8.75
CA ALA A 507 14.64 -18.68 -7.97
C ALA A 507 15.01 -19.91 -8.81
N TYR A 508 14.45 -20.08 -10.01
CA TYR A 508 14.79 -21.18 -10.92
C TYR A 508 16.26 -21.18 -11.30
N ARG A 509 16.81 -20.00 -11.62
CA ARG A 509 18.22 -19.84 -12.00
C ARG A 509 19.15 -20.28 -10.87
N ARG A 510 18.87 -19.88 -9.63
CA ARG A 510 19.67 -20.28 -8.45
C ARG A 510 19.52 -21.75 -8.10
N LYS A 511 18.40 -22.37 -8.48
CA LYS A 511 18.18 -23.82 -8.40
C LYS A 511 18.88 -24.60 -9.54
N GLY A 512 19.34 -23.91 -10.58
CA GLY A 512 19.96 -24.52 -11.78
C GLY A 512 18.95 -24.97 -12.85
N ASP A 513 17.68 -24.57 -12.73
CA ASP A 513 16.64 -24.88 -13.71
C ASP A 513 16.63 -23.82 -14.83
N GLY A 514 17.39 -24.07 -15.89
CA GLY A 514 17.47 -23.16 -17.04
C GLY A 514 16.15 -23.04 -17.82
N GLU A 515 15.39 -24.11 -17.96
CA GLU A 515 14.12 -24.09 -18.70
C GLU A 515 13.04 -23.30 -17.94
N GLY A 516 12.93 -23.53 -16.63
CA GLY A 516 12.07 -22.75 -15.73
C GLY A 516 12.44 -21.26 -15.72
N THR A 517 13.74 -20.95 -15.75
CA THR A 517 14.24 -19.57 -15.85
C THR A 517 13.74 -18.89 -17.12
N VAL A 518 13.90 -19.53 -18.29
CA VAL A 518 13.44 -19.00 -19.57
C VAL A 518 11.92 -18.78 -19.58
N ALA A 519 11.15 -19.76 -19.12
CA ALA A 519 9.69 -19.66 -19.10
C ALA A 519 9.20 -18.50 -18.23
N ALA A 520 9.80 -18.33 -17.04
CA ALA A 520 9.45 -17.26 -16.13
C ALA A 520 9.83 -15.87 -16.66
N LEU A 521 11.03 -15.70 -17.24
CA LEU A 521 11.46 -14.43 -17.83
C LEU A 521 10.64 -14.05 -19.07
N LYS A 522 10.28 -15.01 -19.92
CA LYS A 522 9.37 -14.77 -21.05
C LYS A 522 8.05 -14.21 -20.56
N ARG A 523 7.49 -14.81 -19.51
CA ARG A 523 6.23 -14.33 -18.95
C ARG A 523 6.35 -12.92 -18.37
N ALA A 524 7.47 -12.61 -17.72
CA ALA A 524 7.76 -11.24 -17.25
C ALA A 524 7.87 -10.25 -18.42
N ALA A 525 8.53 -10.64 -19.52
CA ALA A 525 8.64 -9.82 -20.73
C ALA A 525 7.28 -9.59 -21.43
N GLU A 526 6.42 -10.62 -21.49
CA GLU A 526 5.07 -10.53 -22.07
C GLU A 526 4.15 -9.59 -21.29
N ILE A 527 4.25 -9.58 -19.96
CA ILE A 527 3.48 -8.67 -19.11
C ILE A 527 4.00 -7.24 -19.23
N GLY A 528 5.32 -7.09 -19.34
CA GLY A 528 6.01 -5.82 -19.52
C GLY A 528 6.28 -5.08 -18.19
N TYR A 529 7.34 -4.27 -18.21
CA TYR A 529 7.63 -3.25 -17.20
C TYR A 529 7.56 -1.88 -17.88
N GLU A 530 7.11 -0.83 -17.19
CA GLU A 530 7.13 0.53 -17.77
C GLU A 530 8.57 1.07 -17.89
N GLU A 531 9.47 0.65 -16.99
CA GLU A 531 10.87 1.03 -16.99
C GLU A 531 11.68 0.28 -18.06
N ALA A 532 12.30 1.02 -18.99
CA ALA A 532 13.15 0.45 -20.04
C ALA A 532 14.35 -0.32 -19.48
N SER A 533 14.92 0.10 -18.34
CA SER A 533 16.02 -0.58 -17.64
C SER A 533 15.64 -1.99 -17.18
N ARG A 534 14.45 -2.18 -16.61
CA ARG A 534 13.91 -3.50 -16.23
C ARG A 534 13.71 -4.40 -17.43
N GLN A 535 13.19 -3.86 -18.54
CA GLN A 535 13.02 -4.63 -19.77
C GLN A 535 14.37 -5.11 -20.32
N ARG A 536 15.40 -4.25 -20.30
CA ARG A 536 16.77 -4.62 -20.69
C ARG A 536 17.32 -5.77 -19.84
N ASP A 537 17.21 -5.68 -18.51
CA ASP A 537 17.71 -6.74 -17.62
C ASP A 537 16.99 -8.09 -17.84
N ILE A 538 15.70 -8.08 -18.20
CA ILE A 538 14.97 -9.31 -18.55
C ILE A 538 15.54 -9.96 -19.81
N HIS A 539 15.76 -9.18 -20.88
CA HIS A 539 16.34 -9.68 -22.14
C HIS A 539 17.77 -10.18 -21.92
N PHE A 540 18.57 -9.47 -21.12
CA PHE A 540 19.92 -9.89 -20.75
C PHE A 540 19.91 -11.24 -20.00
N ARG A 541 19.01 -11.40 -19.03
CA ARG A 541 18.87 -12.66 -18.27
C ARG A 541 18.31 -13.80 -19.11
N LEU A 542 17.42 -13.53 -20.07
CA LEU A 542 16.93 -14.51 -21.04
C LEU A 542 18.08 -15.02 -21.89
N ALA A 543 18.91 -14.10 -22.39
CA ALA A 543 20.06 -14.41 -23.20
C ALA A 543 21.05 -15.32 -22.45
N ARG A 544 21.37 -14.99 -21.20
CA ARG A 544 22.20 -15.85 -20.33
C ARG A 544 21.57 -17.22 -20.06
N ALA A 545 20.26 -17.29 -19.85
CA ALA A 545 19.58 -18.55 -19.62
C ALA A 545 19.60 -19.45 -20.88
N TYR A 546 19.38 -18.88 -22.06
CA TYR A 546 19.52 -19.61 -23.32
C TYR A 546 20.94 -20.06 -23.60
N HIS A 547 21.93 -19.23 -23.28
CA HIS A 547 23.34 -19.57 -23.38
C HIS A 547 23.68 -20.78 -22.50
N ALA A 548 23.26 -20.76 -21.23
CA ALA A 548 23.45 -21.89 -20.31
C ALA A 548 22.76 -23.19 -20.79
N LEU A 549 21.74 -23.08 -21.63
CA LEU A 549 21.04 -24.21 -22.27
C LEU A 549 21.65 -24.60 -23.63
N GLY A 550 22.73 -23.96 -24.09
CA GLY A 550 23.37 -24.21 -25.38
C GLY A 550 22.57 -23.71 -26.60
N LYS A 551 21.58 -22.83 -26.40
CA LYS A 551 20.73 -22.28 -27.47
C LYS A 551 21.29 -20.93 -27.94
N PHE A 552 22.47 -20.98 -28.56
CA PHE A 552 23.31 -19.81 -28.87
C PHE A 552 22.63 -18.78 -29.77
N GLU A 553 21.97 -19.21 -30.85
CA GLU A 553 21.27 -18.30 -31.79
C GLU A 553 20.18 -17.47 -31.09
N THR A 554 19.39 -18.11 -30.22
CA THR A 554 18.37 -17.42 -29.42
C THR A 554 18.97 -16.54 -28.32
N ALA A 555 20.11 -16.94 -27.75
CA ALA A 555 20.81 -16.11 -26.77
C ALA A 555 21.30 -14.82 -27.43
N GLU A 556 21.94 -14.93 -28.58
CA GLU A 556 22.39 -13.77 -29.37
C GLU A 556 21.24 -12.82 -29.70
N HIS A 557 20.10 -13.37 -30.17
CA HIS A 557 18.91 -12.57 -30.45
C HIS A 557 18.43 -11.77 -29.23
N GLU A 558 18.34 -12.41 -28.05
CA GLU A 558 17.91 -11.73 -26.83
C GLU A 558 18.94 -10.70 -26.34
N TYR A 559 20.25 -10.94 -26.53
CA TYR A 559 21.28 -9.95 -26.24
C TYR A 559 21.14 -8.70 -27.12
N ARG A 560 20.89 -8.85 -28.43
CA ARG A 560 20.66 -7.68 -29.32
C ARG A 560 19.46 -6.85 -28.89
N ARG A 561 18.41 -7.49 -28.37
CA ARG A 561 17.25 -6.75 -27.82
C ARG A 561 17.61 -5.86 -26.63
N THR A 562 18.68 -6.17 -25.89
CA THR A 562 19.15 -5.31 -24.79
C THR A 562 19.73 -3.98 -25.29
N THR A 563 20.34 -3.96 -26.48
CA THR A 563 20.94 -2.76 -27.10
C THR A 563 19.93 -1.95 -27.90
N GLU A 564 18.86 -2.58 -28.39
CA GLU A 564 17.75 -1.91 -29.11
C GLU A 564 16.86 -1.07 -28.19
N LEU A 565 16.81 -1.38 -26.89
CA LEU A 565 15.99 -0.67 -25.90
C LEU A 565 16.73 0.59 -25.39
N GLN A 566 16.27 1.78 -25.77
CA GLN A 566 16.79 3.06 -25.27
C GLN A 566 16.40 3.29 -23.80
N GLY A 567 17.34 3.74 -22.96
CA GLY A 567 17.09 4.07 -21.56
C GLY A 567 18.33 4.59 -20.83
N ASP A 568 18.11 5.25 -19.69
CA ASP A 568 19.07 6.05 -18.88
C ASP A 568 20.46 5.44 -18.65
N GLU A 569 21.42 6.36 -18.44
CA GLU A 569 22.89 6.24 -18.43
C GLU A 569 23.47 5.18 -17.45
N ASP A 570 22.71 4.72 -16.46
CA ASP A 570 23.21 3.79 -15.42
C ASP A 570 23.21 2.30 -15.80
N TYR A 571 22.46 1.89 -16.84
CA TYR A 571 22.51 0.51 -17.37
C TYR A 571 23.32 0.50 -18.67
N THR A 572 24.63 0.36 -18.53
CA THR A 572 25.52 0.55 -19.67
C THR A 572 25.47 -0.67 -20.59
N ALA A 573 25.26 -0.43 -21.89
CA ALA A 573 25.47 -1.43 -22.95
C ALA A 573 26.86 -2.11 -22.86
N ALA A 574 27.81 -1.50 -22.13
CA ALA A 574 29.13 -2.01 -21.83
C ALA A 574 29.16 -3.35 -21.06
N ASP A 575 28.12 -3.71 -20.30
CA ASP A 575 28.09 -5.02 -19.61
C ASP A 575 27.65 -6.17 -20.54
N ALA A 576 26.84 -5.87 -21.56
CA ALA A 576 26.33 -6.85 -22.52
C ALA A 576 27.30 -7.09 -23.69
N LEU A 577 28.05 -6.06 -24.11
CA LEU A 577 28.97 -6.11 -25.25
C LEU A 577 30.08 -7.16 -25.12
N PRO A 578 30.79 -7.30 -23.97
CA PRO A 578 31.79 -8.36 -23.79
C PRO A 578 31.18 -9.76 -23.87
N GLN A 579 29.97 -9.94 -23.32
CA GLN A 579 29.30 -11.25 -23.34
C GLN A 579 28.84 -11.62 -24.75
N ILE A 580 28.36 -10.64 -25.53
CA ILE A 580 28.07 -10.82 -26.97
C ILE A 580 29.35 -11.20 -27.72
N ALA A 581 30.47 -10.53 -27.45
CA ALA A 581 31.77 -10.81 -28.08
C ALA A 581 32.26 -12.23 -27.77
N THR A 582 32.27 -12.66 -26.51
CA THR A 582 32.63 -14.02 -26.08
C THR A 582 31.69 -15.08 -26.70
N LEU A 583 30.41 -14.76 -26.87
CA LEU A 583 29.41 -15.66 -27.48
C LEU A 583 29.60 -15.86 -28.97
N VAL A 584 29.93 -14.79 -29.70
CA VAL A 584 30.28 -14.87 -31.12
C VAL A 584 31.58 -15.67 -31.30
N ALA A 585 32.56 -15.49 -30.42
CA ALA A 585 33.81 -16.26 -30.41
C ALA A 585 33.58 -17.76 -30.10
N THR A 586 32.74 -18.07 -29.11
CA THR A 586 32.43 -19.46 -28.72
C THR A 586 31.47 -20.17 -29.69
N GLY A 587 30.56 -19.44 -30.33
CA GLY A 587 29.70 -19.96 -31.41
C GLY A 587 30.47 -20.22 -32.72
N ALA A 588 31.48 -19.41 -33.01
CA ALA A 588 32.41 -19.65 -34.13
C ALA A 588 33.26 -20.91 -33.92
N ALA A 589 33.66 -21.21 -32.67
CA ALA A 589 34.40 -22.44 -32.34
C ALA A 589 33.56 -23.73 -32.47
N ALA A 590 32.22 -23.64 -32.46
CA ALA A 590 31.31 -24.78 -32.61
C ALA A 590 30.92 -25.09 -34.07
N TYR A 591 31.35 -24.26 -35.03
CA TYR A 591 31.21 -24.52 -36.45
C TYR A 591 32.53 -25.09 -36.97
N GLU A 592 32.57 -26.36 -37.42
CA GLU A 592 33.67 -26.81 -38.28
C GLU A 592 33.55 -26.09 -39.64
N PRO A 593 34.50 -25.22 -40.05
CA PRO A 593 34.53 -24.75 -41.41
C PRO A 593 35.13 -25.85 -42.29
N ALA A 594 34.50 -26.11 -43.44
CA ALA A 594 35.11 -26.97 -44.46
C ALA A 594 36.48 -26.42 -44.86
N PRO A 595 37.53 -27.26 -44.95
CA PRO A 595 38.88 -26.75 -44.88
C PRO A 595 39.31 -26.11 -46.22
N TYR A 596 40.01 -24.97 -46.13
CA TYR A 596 40.88 -24.35 -47.15
C TYR A 596 40.32 -23.42 -48.25
N ARG A 597 39.11 -22.84 -48.21
CA ARG A 597 38.63 -22.03 -49.37
C ARG A 597 37.94 -20.68 -49.16
N ARG A 598 37.85 -20.12 -47.96
CA ARG A 598 37.02 -18.91 -47.76
C ARG A 598 37.67 -17.59 -48.24
N TYR A 599 38.99 -17.46 -48.26
CA TYR A 599 39.63 -16.14 -48.46
C TYR A 599 40.48 -16.00 -49.74
N GLY A 600 40.45 -16.98 -50.64
CA GLY A 600 41.20 -16.94 -51.90
C GLY A 600 42.73 -16.98 -51.74
N LEU A 601 43.22 -17.08 -50.50
CA LEU A 601 44.64 -17.21 -50.19
C LEU A 601 45.13 -18.57 -50.70
N ARG A 602 46.20 -18.56 -51.50
CA ARG A 602 46.91 -19.77 -51.90
C ARG A 602 48.20 -19.85 -51.08
N PRO A 603 48.66 -21.04 -50.68
CA PRO A 603 50.02 -21.23 -50.19
C PRO A 603 50.98 -21.08 -51.38
N SER A 604 51.18 -19.85 -51.83
CA SER A 604 52.28 -19.49 -52.72
C SER A 604 53.42 -19.03 -51.84
N THR A 605 54.50 -19.80 -51.91
CA THR A 605 55.82 -19.48 -51.39
C THR A 605 56.17 -18.02 -51.69
N TRP A 606 56.62 -17.30 -50.66
CA TRP A 606 57.06 -15.90 -50.66
C TRP A 606 55.92 -14.88 -50.62
N HIS A 607 55.47 -14.55 -49.41
CA HIS A 607 55.45 -13.20 -48.82
C HIS A 607 54.83 -13.35 -47.43
N VAL A 608 55.66 -13.50 -46.40
CA VAL A 608 55.22 -13.42 -45.01
C VAL A 608 54.96 -11.93 -44.77
N ALA A 609 53.71 -11.49 -44.84
CA ALA A 609 53.34 -10.16 -44.40
C ALA A 609 53.64 -10.10 -42.89
N GLN A 610 54.62 -9.29 -42.49
CA GLN A 610 55.05 -9.15 -41.10
C GLN A 610 53.97 -8.46 -40.24
N THR A 611 53.01 -7.79 -40.86
CA THR A 611 51.90 -7.10 -40.18
C THR A 611 50.67 -7.09 -41.08
N ILE A 612 49.53 -7.46 -40.51
CA ILE A 612 48.20 -7.33 -41.13
C ILE A 612 47.53 -6.11 -40.52
N ALA A 613 47.23 -5.09 -41.33
CA ALA A 613 46.46 -3.94 -40.89
C ALA A 613 45.06 -3.95 -41.51
N ALA A 614 44.03 -3.72 -40.71
CA ALA A 614 42.64 -3.54 -41.12
C ALA A 614 42.17 -2.13 -40.75
N ARG A 615 41.54 -1.43 -41.69
CA ARG A 615 40.98 -0.09 -41.46
C ARG A 615 39.46 -0.11 -41.58
N VAL A 616 38.78 0.25 -40.51
CA VAL A 616 37.32 0.30 -40.39
C VAL A 616 36.88 1.76 -40.36
N GLN A 617 35.95 2.14 -41.22
CA GLN A 617 35.36 3.48 -41.20
C GLN A 617 34.09 3.48 -40.33
N LEU A 618 34.10 4.28 -39.28
CA LEU A 618 33.01 4.56 -38.36
C LEU A 618 32.11 5.66 -38.96
N ALA A 619 30.81 5.62 -38.68
CA ALA A 619 29.88 6.62 -39.23
C ALA A 619 30.02 8.02 -38.60
N ALA A 620 30.53 8.09 -37.37
CA ALA A 620 30.86 9.30 -36.65
C ALA A 620 32.23 9.17 -35.96
N GLU A 621 32.81 10.31 -35.54
CA GLU A 621 34.06 10.29 -34.80
C GLU A 621 33.75 9.90 -33.35
N PRO A 622 34.30 8.77 -32.83
CA PRO A 622 34.00 8.31 -31.49
C PRO A 622 34.62 9.26 -30.46
N ASP A 623 33.93 9.45 -29.33
CA ASP A 623 34.48 10.16 -28.18
C ASP A 623 35.56 9.33 -27.46
N GLU A 624 36.29 9.96 -26.55
CA GLU A 624 37.44 9.35 -25.88
C GLU A 624 37.06 8.12 -25.03
N ALA A 625 35.90 8.17 -24.36
CA ALA A 625 35.41 7.06 -23.55
C ALA A 625 35.02 5.83 -24.39
N LEU A 626 34.47 6.04 -25.59
CA LEU A 626 34.15 4.98 -26.53
C LEU A 626 35.42 4.42 -27.20
N ARG A 627 36.42 5.26 -27.49
CA ARG A 627 37.72 4.82 -28.01
C ARG A 627 38.44 3.89 -27.04
N GLU A 628 38.49 4.26 -25.76
CA GLU A 628 39.14 3.48 -24.71
C GLU A 628 38.49 2.09 -24.55
N LYS A 629 37.15 2.04 -24.51
CA LYS A 629 36.39 0.78 -24.40
C LYS A 629 36.51 -0.12 -25.65
N LEU A 630 36.49 0.48 -26.83
CA LEU A 630 36.70 -0.28 -28.07
C LEU A 630 38.11 -0.86 -28.13
N ALA A 631 39.13 -0.10 -27.69
CA ALA A 631 40.50 -0.60 -27.62
C ALA A 631 40.62 -1.80 -26.66
N GLU A 632 40.00 -1.73 -25.47
CA GLU A 632 39.99 -2.82 -24.49
C GLU A 632 39.35 -4.11 -25.04
N VAL A 633 38.19 -4.00 -25.69
CA VAL A 633 37.51 -5.16 -26.31
C VAL A 633 38.32 -5.76 -27.46
N ILE A 634 38.97 -4.91 -28.27
CA ILE A 634 39.83 -5.35 -29.37
C ILE A 634 41.05 -6.10 -28.82
N GLU A 635 41.64 -5.60 -27.73
CA GLU A 635 42.75 -6.28 -27.05
C GLU A 635 42.33 -7.66 -26.50
N GLU A 636 41.16 -7.78 -25.87
CA GLU A 636 40.66 -9.07 -25.36
C GLU A 636 40.40 -10.10 -26.48
N VAL A 637 39.75 -9.68 -27.57
CA VAL A 637 39.43 -10.57 -28.70
C VAL A 637 40.70 -11.06 -29.40
N ILE A 638 41.71 -10.20 -29.54
CA ILE A 638 42.97 -10.57 -30.19
C ILE A 638 43.83 -11.42 -29.23
N ALA A 639 43.80 -11.19 -27.91
CA ALA A 639 44.53 -11.98 -26.94
C ALA A 639 44.10 -13.47 -26.90
N GLU A 640 42.82 -13.77 -27.17
CA GLU A 640 42.34 -15.15 -27.28
C GLU A 640 42.86 -15.89 -28.54
N ALA A 641 43.44 -15.19 -29.53
CA ALA A 641 43.97 -15.78 -30.77
C ALA A 641 45.37 -16.42 -30.63
N GLY A 642 46.03 -16.34 -29.47
CA GLY A 642 47.28 -17.05 -29.14
C GLY A 642 48.60 -16.28 -29.36
N GLU A 643 49.72 -16.85 -28.89
CA GLU A 643 51.09 -16.26 -28.76
C GLU A 643 51.77 -15.76 -30.06
N ILE A 644 51.07 -15.69 -31.19
CA ILE A 644 51.69 -15.40 -32.50
C ILE A 644 51.71 -13.89 -32.82
N ALA A 645 51.08 -13.06 -31.98
CA ALA A 645 50.96 -11.63 -32.25
C ALA A 645 51.53 -10.73 -31.14
N HIS A 646 52.41 -9.81 -31.50
CA HIS A 646 52.73 -8.65 -30.68
C HIS A 646 51.82 -7.50 -31.11
N HIS A 647 51.11 -6.90 -30.15
CA HIS A 647 50.06 -5.92 -30.41
C HIS A 647 50.62 -4.50 -30.27
N GLU A 648 50.47 -3.68 -31.29
CA GLU A 648 50.59 -2.23 -31.16
C GLU A 648 49.34 -1.55 -31.73
N ALA A 649 48.57 -0.96 -30.81
CA ALA A 649 47.56 0.09 -30.96
C ALA A 649 46.41 -0.14 -31.98
N ALA A 650 45.19 -0.25 -31.45
CA ALA A 650 44.01 0.24 -32.16
C ALA A 650 44.15 1.76 -32.36
N VAL A 651 44.48 2.21 -33.57
CA VAL A 651 44.71 3.63 -33.87
C VAL A 651 43.43 4.24 -34.41
N PHE A 652 42.87 5.19 -33.64
CA PHE A 652 41.72 5.99 -34.09
C PHE A 652 42.20 7.25 -34.81
N SER A 653 41.81 7.42 -36.07
CA SER A 653 42.05 8.60 -36.90
C SER A 653 40.72 9.20 -37.34
N GLY A 654 40.19 10.13 -36.55
CA GLY A 654 38.87 10.72 -36.75
C GLY A 654 37.79 9.64 -36.77
N ARG A 655 37.19 9.41 -37.94
CA ARG A 655 36.18 8.36 -38.15
C ARG A 655 36.76 7.00 -38.52
N PHE A 656 38.07 6.81 -38.47
CA PHE A 656 38.68 5.54 -38.88
C PHE A 656 39.32 4.85 -37.69
N LEU A 657 39.12 3.55 -37.58
CA LEU A 657 39.78 2.66 -36.64
C LEU A 657 40.72 1.76 -37.44
N GLU A 658 42.01 1.83 -37.15
CA GLU A 658 43.03 0.96 -37.70
C GLU A 658 43.43 -0.09 -36.65
N ILE A 659 43.41 -1.36 -37.03
CA ILE A 659 43.80 -2.50 -36.20
C ILE A 659 44.98 -3.17 -36.88
N ALA A 660 46.13 -3.21 -36.22
CA ALA A 660 47.33 -3.86 -36.72
C ALA A 660 47.66 -5.12 -35.90
N VAL A 661 47.86 -6.24 -36.59
CA VAL A 661 48.30 -7.51 -36.00
C VAL A 661 49.68 -7.83 -36.56
N VAL A 662 50.72 -7.75 -35.72
CA VAL A 662 52.11 -8.05 -36.10
C VAL A 662 52.38 -9.52 -35.77
N THR A 663 52.76 -10.34 -36.75
CA THR A 663 53.13 -11.73 -36.52
C THR A 663 54.65 -11.83 -36.31
N ASP A 664 55.11 -12.26 -35.13
CA ASP A 664 56.54 -12.32 -34.79
C ASP A 664 57.26 -13.49 -35.53
N PRO A 665 58.31 -13.23 -36.33
CA PRO A 665 59.12 -14.29 -36.93
C PRO A 665 60.21 -14.86 -36.00
N ASP A 666 60.60 -14.16 -34.93
CA ASP A 666 61.92 -14.35 -34.31
C ASP A 666 61.97 -15.41 -33.19
N GLY A 667 60.86 -16.06 -32.87
CA GLY A 667 60.79 -17.08 -31.79
C GLY A 667 60.91 -18.55 -32.20
N MET A 668 60.80 -18.90 -33.50
CA MET A 668 60.69 -20.29 -33.94
C MET A 668 61.72 -20.64 -35.02
N PRO A 669 62.43 -21.78 -34.92
CA PRO A 669 63.41 -22.18 -35.91
C PRO A 669 62.73 -22.41 -37.26
N TYR A 670 63.23 -21.76 -38.32
CA TYR A 670 62.85 -22.00 -39.71
C TYR A 670 62.78 -23.50 -40.01
N SER A 671 61.58 -24.05 -40.03
CA SER A 671 61.31 -25.42 -40.48
C SER A 671 60.30 -25.37 -41.62
N ASP A 672 60.41 -26.31 -42.56
CA ASP A 672 59.60 -26.38 -43.78
C ASP A 672 58.08 -26.58 -43.53
N GLU A 673 57.64 -26.65 -42.26
CA GLU A 673 56.23 -26.76 -41.82
C GLU A 673 55.54 -25.39 -41.61
N LEU A 674 56.30 -24.27 -41.69
CA LEU A 674 55.84 -22.89 -41.48
C LEU A 674 54.65 -22.35 -42.31
N PRO A 675 54.25 -22.89 -43.48
CA PRO A 675 53.11 -22.33 -44.22
C PRO A 675 51.77 -22.47 -43.51
N HIS A 676 51.61 -23.45 -42.61
CA HIS A 676 50.31 -23.74 -41.99
C HIS A 676 50.07 -22.93 -40.70
N SER A 677 51.10 -22.67 -39.89
CA SER A 677 50.97 -21.90 -38.64
C SER A 677 50.80 -20.40 -38.89
N ALA A 678 51.57 -19.83 -39.83
CA ALA A 678 51.40 -18.44 -40.24
C ALA A 678 50.05 -18.19 -40.94
N PHE A 679 49.55 -19.18 -41.68
CA PHE A 679 48.24 -19.12 -42.31
C PHE A 679 47.10 -19.27 -41.31
N ALA A 680 47.22 -20.16 -40.33
CA ALA A 680 46.27 -20.28 -39.23
C ALA A 680 46.23 -19.01 -38.37
N ALA A 681 47.38 -18.36 -38.14
CA ALA A 681 47.45 -17.07 -37.47
C ALA A 681 46.78 -15.95 -38.28
N LEU A 682 46.95 -15.97 -39.61
CA LEU A 682 46.30 -15.03 -40.53
C LEU A 682 44.78 -15.26 -40.58
N GLU A 683 44.30 -16.51 -40.56
CA GLU A 683 42.88 -16.85 -40.43
C GLU A 683 42.31 -16.39 -39.09
N ALA A 684 43.01 -16.65 -37.98
CA ALA A 684 42.60 -16.19 -36.65
C ALA A 684 42.50 -14.66 -36.56
N ALA A 685 43.45 -13.93 -37.17
CA ALA A 685 43.41 -12.48 -37.24
C ALA A 685 42.23 -11.96 -38.09
N VAL A 686 41.93 -12.61 -39.22
CA VAL A 686 40.77 -12.28 -40.07
C VAL A 686 39.45 -12.59 -39.36
N ASP A 687 39.37 -13.70 -38.65
CA ASP A 687 38.20 -14.09 -37.87
C ASP A 687 37.98 -13.14 -36.68
N ALA A 688 39.05 -12.69 -36.02
CA ALA A 688 38.99 -11.65 -34.98
C ALA A 688 38.46 -10.31 -35.53
N VAL A 689 38.94 -9.87 -36.70
CA VAL A 689 38.45 -8.66 -37.39
C VAL A 689 36.97 -8.79 -37.76
N HIS A 690 36.52 -9.97 -38.18
CA HIS A 690 35.10 -10.25 -38.44
C HIS A 690 34.26 -10.31 -37.16
N ALA A 691 34.81 -10.78 -36.03
CA ALA A 691 34.12 -10.83 -34.74
C ALA A 691 33.82 -9.42 -34.17
N ILE A 692 34.65 -8.42 -34.52
CA ILE A 692 34.50 -7.04 -34.05
C ILE A 692 33.48 -6.24 -34.90
N ALA A 693 33.22 -6.64 -36.15
CA ALA A 693 32.32 -5.90 -37.06
C ALA A 693 30.86 -5.76 -36.53
N PRO A 694 30.21 -6.80 -35.98
CA PRO A 694 28.87 -6.68 -35.39
C PRO A 694 28.83 -5.81 -34.12
N ILE A 695 29.95 -5.75 -33.37
CA ILE A 695 30.10 -4.91 -32.18
C ILE A 695 30.04 -3.44 -32.58
N VAL A 696 30.74 -3.07 -33.66
CA VAL A 696 30.75 -1.71 -34.22
C VAL A 696 29.37 -1.31 -34.78
N GLU A 697 28.60 -2.25 -35.32
CA GLU A 697 27.23 -2.01 -35.80
C GLU A 697 26.20 -1.89 -34.68
N ALA A 698 26.32 -2.71 -33.62
CA ALA A 698 25.40 -2.72 -32.49
C ALA A 698 25.43 -1.41 -31.67
N VAL A 699 26.50 -0.62 -31.75
CA VAL A 699 26.59 0.73 -31.15
C VAL A 699 25.88 1.83 -31.99
N GLY A 700 25.21 1.45 -33.08
CA GLY A 700 24.25 2.30 -33.80
C GLY A 700 24.82 3.08 -34.98
N TYR A 701 25.32 2.41 -36.03
CA TYR A 701 25.89 3.09 -37.20
C TYR A 701 25.55 2.39 -38.54
N ASN A 702 25.11 3.18 -39.54
CA ASN A 702 24.77 2.72 -40.90
C ASN A 702 25.96 2.83 -41.86
N ALA A 703 26.23 1.76 -42.61
CA ALA A 703 27.30 1.67 -43.59
C ALA A 703 26.91 2.25 -44.97
N ILE A 704 27.75 3.11 -45.55
CA ILE A 704 27.68 3.54 -46.97
C ILE A 704 29.09 3.47 -47.55
N GLY A 705 29.21 2.83 -48.72
CA GLY A 705 30.47 2.53 -49.41
C GLY A 705 31.17 3.72 -50.09
N LEU A 706 32.48 3.56 -50.27
CA LEU A 706 33.39 4.43 -51.01
C LEU A 706 32.88 4.73 -52.43
N SER A 707 32.80 6.01 -52.81
CA SER A 707 32.88 6.42 -54.22
C SER A 707 33.96 7.48 -54.43
N ASP A 708 34.93 7.13 -55.28
CA ASP A 708 35.62 7.95 -56.27
C ASP A 708 36.09 9.36 -55.86
N ARG A 709 37.35 9.46 -55.41
CA ARG A 709 38.32 10.49 -55.82
C ARG A 709 39.66 10.31 -55.08
N ASP A 710 40.47 9.35 -55.51
CA ASP A 710 41.93 9.53 -55.49
C ASP A 710 42.62 8.66 -56.56
N PRO A 711 43.22 9.22 -57.63
CA PRO A 711 43.80 8.44 -58.73
C PRO A 711 45.25 7.97 -58.48
N GLY A 712 45.75 7.99 -57.24
CA GLY A 712 47.18 7.91 -56.94
C GLY A 712 47.76 6.56 -56.50
N GLU A 713 46.96 5.61 -56.01
CA GLU A 713 47.50 4.36 -55.44
C GLU A 713 47.01 3.13 -56.19
N GLN A 714 47.90 2.51 -56.97
CA GLN A 714 47.72 1.14 -57.44
C GLN A 714 48.04 0.18 -56.30
N TRP A 715 47.04 -0.34 -55.59
CA TRP A 715 47.17 -1.60 -54.84
C TRP A 715 45.86 -2.40 -54.85
N SER A 716 45.99 -3.70 -55.10
CA SER A 716 44.89 -4.67 -55.13
C SER A 716 44.99 -5.63 -53.94
N ILE A 717 43.99 -5.59 -53.06
CA ILE A 717 43.32 -6.79 -52.55
C ILE A 717 41.82 -6.56 -52.74
N ALA A 718 41.25 -7.20 -53.77
CA ALA A 718 39.82 -7.14 -54.00
C ALA A 718 39.11 -8.16 -53.09
N THR A 719 38.55 -7.66 -51.99
CA THR A 719 37.47 -8.26 -51.20
C THR A 719 36.11 -7.85 -51.79
N GLN A 720 35.75 -8.18 -53.03
CA GLN A 720 34.53 -7.58 -53.61
C GLN A 720 33.51 -8.52 -54.27
N PRO A 721 32.20 -8.14 -54.22
CA PRO A 721 31.01 -8.96 -54.51
C PRO A 721 30.60 -8.79 -56.00
N VAL A 722 29.38 -9.24 -56.39
CA VAL A 722 28.51 -8.80 -57.54
C VAL A 722 28.14 -9.99 -58.48
N PRO A 723 26.92 -10.12 -59.09
CA PRO A 723 25.65 -9.37 -59.00
C PRO A 723 24.41 -10.28 -58.78
N ASP A 724 23.73 -10.15 -57.64
CA ASP A 724 22.27 -10.06 -57.63
C ASP A 724 21.87 -9.31 -56.35
N ALA A 725 21.41 -8.07 -56.55
CA ALA A 725 21.20 -7.09 -55.50
C ALA A 725 19.89 -7.39 -54.73
N GLY A 726 20.02 -8.05 -53.59
CA GLY A 726 19.02 -8.05 -52.52
C GLY A 726 19.39 -7.07 -51.40
N PRO A 727 18.46 -6.70 -50.50
CA PRO A 727 18.70 -5.75 -49.43
C PRO A 727 19.44 -6.42 -48.26
N ALA A 728 20.78 -6.51 -48.36
CA ALA A 728 21.65 -6.87 -47.24
C ALA A 728 23.03 -6.17 -47.37
N PRO A 729 23.65 -5.71 -46.26
CA PRO A 729 24.84 -4.87 -46.28
C PRO A 729 26.11 -5.67 -46.61
N THR A 730 27.02 -5.05 -47.34
CA THR A 730 28.27 -5.67 -47.85
C THR A 730 29.48 -4.89 -47.31
N TYR A 731 30.46 -5.58 -46.73
CA TYR A 731 31.67 -5.00 -46.12
C TYR A 731 32.91 -5.08 -47.02
N TYR A 732 33.85 -4.16 -46.84
CA TYR A 732 35.17 -4.17 -47.50
C TYR A 732 36.30 -4.23 -46.47
N VAL A 733 37.21 -5.17 -46.64
CA VAL A 733 38.45 -5.31 -45.85
C VAL A 733 39.63 -5.21 -46.81
N ALA A 734 40.49 -4.20 -46.63
CA ALA A 734 41.73 -4.05 -47.39
C ALA A 734 42.91 -4.42 -46.49
N PHE A 735 43.83 -5.26 -46.96
CA PHE A 735 45.07 -5.57 -46.24
C PHE A 735 46.25 -4.84 -46.88
N TRP A 736 47.15 -4.31 -46.06
CA TRP A 736 48.41 -3.70 -46.48
C TRP A 736 49.59 -4.49 -45.91
N PRO A 737 50.60 -4.84 -46.73
CA PRO A 737 51.88 -5.31 -46.20
C PRO A 737 52.73 -4.10 -45.77
N PHE A 738 52.96 -3.93 -44.47
CA PHE A 738 54.03 -3.07 -43.99
C PHE A 738 55.36 -3.83 -44.16
N ALA A 739 56.21 -3.37 -45.07
CA ALA A 739 57.60 -3.79 -45.15
C ALA A 739 58.46 -2.68 -44.54
N PHE A 740 59.12 -2.92 -43.40
CA PHE A 740 60.24 -2.10 -42.99
C PHE A 740 61.37 -2.29 -44.00
N ALA A 741 61.49 -1.38 -44.96
CA ALA A 741 62.73 -1.20 -45.71
C ALA A 741 63.65 -0.29 -44.85
N PRO A 742 64.88 -0.70 -44.52
CA PRO A 742 65.80 0.16 -43.81
C PRO A 742 66.38 1.21 -44.77
N GLN A 743 66.02 2.48 -44.58
CA GLN A 743 66.87 3.65 -44.85
C GLN A 743 66.62 4.74 -43.82
#